data_AF-A0A1B2ZBA6-F1
#
_entry.id   AF-A0A1B2ZBA6-F1
#
_cell.length_a   1.000
_cell.length_b   1.000
_cell.length_c   1.000
_cell.angle_alpha   90.00
_cell.angle_beta   90.00
_cell.angle_gamma   90.00
#
_symmetry.space_group_name_H-M   'P 1'
#
loop_
_entity.id
_entity.type
_entity.pdbx_description
1 polymer ?
#
loop_
_entity_poly.entity_id
_entity_poly.type
_entity_poly.pdbx_seq_one_letter_code
_entity_poly.pdbx_strand_id
1 'polypeptide(L)'
;MELAGPIQEILADRCIDCHDADGKKGGVNLEGIMGDFDPRGDLDLWVKVEAAIAKGKMPPPKKKPLMESRVKILADWFEAEFILPGGIQHAGSNYPRRLTREELQNTLEDILHIDLRETVTNSRLHVIPDTIIEKFFAAGVYGDSGFSNDAVTLGKGPADIQAIARCLSLVLSRVVSDEEAMTHLFGTAKPAGKIPLEEARLIIDRFGQSAFRRALSADESDAFVGVYKKMAVKRSATDAIKSSMLAILLSPPFFYRFEKSGVGQTPVVGEELAVRLSYFLWSAPPDAILLELADKGELHKPDILKEQVGRMLADPKRVALAENLGGEWFDYKKLRQHSAVDKRSDKMAGFFRTQYEEALLFFDSIIRYDQPIFSLVDSSWGYSNPHQSGIYRLKTAKKTFEVENPLPPVSIHYRSAERQVEEGRYEYRHTPLDLVDLSGTDRGGFITIGSTLSATSTENRTSPIRRGVWVMERILGEHFEQPEDVPDLKETQKKATDQKLKLSHGEILKMHSSQAGCASCHKYIDPIGFGLEGFDQLGMNRTVIDSNPEGEKLHWTSEQIPKAYADRSWDLARPMMAGAEVRVYFQWVRGGHRLDIKNVRLDAGDVHLVDAHTGFSGGKNNKNVWIFTIPDNAPASGWRLTAEVQGGSGTDSNGTITVSLPGDRSPGHRMPNGKSFASPNELKNLLLSDYREQVTDNVIRRVLAYALGRKLEPIDRPAIQKIRASVDANDYRMTALIEAVVLSYPFTHKETQ
;
A
#
# COMPACT_ATOMS: atom_id res chain seq x y z
N MET A 1 -29.98 20.58 19.78
CA MET A 1 -31.32 19.90 19.77
C MET A 1 -31.29 18.83 20.86
N GLU A 2 -32.43 18.33 21.36
CA GLU A 2 -32.40 17.19 22.29
C GLU A 2 -32.33 15.86 21.52
N LEU A 3 -31.55 14.90 22.04
CA LEU A 3 -31.54 13.53 21.53
C LEU A 3 -32.92 12.88 21.67
N ALA A 4 -33.28 12.01 20.73
CA ALA A 4 -34.54 11.28 20.79
C ALA A 4 -34.64 10.46 22.10
N GLY A 5 -35.79 10.54 22.78
CA GLY A 5 -36.00 9.92 24.09
C GLY A 5 -35.59 8.44 24.22
N PRO A 6 -35.91 7.57 23.24
CA PRO A 6 -35.45 6.17 23.25
C PRO A 6 -33.92 6.04 23.23
N ILE A 7 -33.21 6.95 22.57
CA ILE A 7 -31.75 6.95 22.50
C ILE A 7 -31.17 7.37 23.85
N GLN A 8 -31.71 8.44 24.44
CA GLN A 8 -31.32 8.88 25.79
C GLN A 8 -31.50 7.76 26.83
N GLU A 9 -32.62 7.02 26.79
CA GLU A 9 -32.87 5.89 27.71
C GLU A 9 -31.82 4.77 27.55
N ILE A 10 -31.49 4.40 26.30
CA ILE A 10 -30.50 3.36 26.03
C ILE A 10 -29.11 3.79 26.51
N LEU A 11 -28.73 5.04 26.24
CA LEU A 11 -27.44 5.59 26.68
C LEU A 11 -27.33 5.59 28.20
N ALA A 12 -28.35 6.09 28.91
CA ALA A 12 -28.38 6.17 30.36
C ALA A 12 -28.31 4.77 31.01
N ASP A 13 -29.01 3.77 30.46
CA ASP A 13 -29.06 2.43 31.06
C ASP A 13 -27.79 1.59 30.79
N ARG A 14 -27.04 1.86 29.71
CA ARG A 14 -25.99 0.93 29.25
C ARG A 14 -24.64 1.54 28.88
N CYS A 15 -24.55 2.85 28.68
CA CYS A 15 -23.35 3.50 28.15
C CYS A 15 -22.70 4.48 29.13
N ILE A 16 -23.50 5.30 29.83
CA ILE A 16 -23.00 6.44 30.61
C ILE A 16 -22.08 6.03 31.76
N ASP A 17 -22.33 4.91 32.45
CA ASP A 17 -21.46 4.38 33.53
C ASP A 17 -19.96 4.22 33.16
N CYS A 18 -19.62 4.26 31.88
CA CYS A 18 -18.25 4.14 31.37
C CYS A 18 -17.83 5.25 30.41
N HIS A 19 -18.78 6.04 29.91
CA HIS A 19 -18.59 7.06 28.87
C HIS A 19 -19.16 8.42 29.30
N ASP A 20 -19.08 8.71 30.59
CA ASP A 20 -19.38 10.00 31.21
C ASP A 20 -18.19 10.97 31.08
N ALA A 21 -18.37 12.19 31.60
CA ALA A 21 -17.35 13.23 31.57
C ALA A 21 -16.06 12.86 32.33
N ASP A 22 -16.13 11.97 33.32
CA ASP A 22 -14.98 11.55 34.11
C ASP A 22 -14.31 10.28 33.57
N GLY A 23 -15.11 9.28 33.17
CA GLY A 23 -14.64 7.96 32.75
C GLY A 23 -14.09 7.91 31.33
N LYS A 24 -14.67 8.68 30.39
CA LYS A 24 -14.25 8.86 28.98
C LYS A 24 -13.59 7.64 28.31
N LYS A 25 -14.07 6.41 28.56
CA LYS A 25 -13.34 5.21 28.11
C LYS A 25 -13.28 5.19 26.59
N GLY A 26 -12.09 4.91 26.05
CA GLY A 26 -11.85 4.94 24.61
C GLY A 26 -12.02 6.33 23.97
N GLY A 27 -11.84 7.41 24.76
CA GLY A 27 -11.95 8.79 24.28
C GLY A 27 -13.39 9.25 24.00
N VAL A 28 -14.40 8.51 24.45
CA VAL A 28 -15.82 8.76 24.17
C VAL A 28 -16.51 9.34 25.40
N ASN A 29 -17.10 10.53 25.25
CA ASN A 29 -17.95 11.19 26.23
C ASN A 29 -19.36 11.36 25.65
N LEU A 30 -20.33 10.64 26.19
CA LEU A 30 -21.73 10.66 25.75
C LEU A 30 -22.61 11.54 26.65
N GLU A 31 -22.18 11.82 27.88
CA GLU A 31 -22.91 12.68 28.81
C GLU A 31 -23.02 14.11 28.28
N GLY A 32 -21.93 14.62 27.68
CA GLY A 32 -21.87 15.99 27.15
C GLY A 32 -22.86 16.29 26.02
N ILE A 33 -23.34 15.26 25.31
CA ILE A 33 -24.25 15.42 24.16
C ILE A 33 -25.71 15.08 24.48
N MET A 34 -26.03 14.60 25.70
CA MET A 34 -27.38 14.17 26.06
C MET A 34 -28.42 15.31 26.01
N GLY A 35 -28.00 16.52 26.41
CA GLY A 35 -28.86 17.71 26.49
C GLY A 35 -28.64 18.75 25.39
N ASP A 36 -27.53 18.69 24.67
CA ASP A 36 -27.22 19.59 23.56
C ASP A 36 -26.55 18.82 22.41
N PHE A 37 -27.39 18.11 21.65
CA PHE A 37 -26.97 17.33 20.50
C PHE A 37 -26.95 18.19 19.23
N ASP A 38 -25.81 18.19 18.55
CA ASP A 38 -25.63 18.74 17.21
C ASP A 38 -25.23 17.62 16.24
N PRO A 39 -26.13 17.18 15.35
CA PRO A 39 -25.83 16.13 14.37
C PRO A 39 -24.56 16.40 13.55
N ARG A 40 -24.23 17.66 13.25
CA ARG A 40 -23.02 17.98 12.49
C ARG A 40 -21.78 18.00 13.37
N GLY A 41 -21.85 18.65 14.52
CA GLY A 41 -20.75 18.72 15.49
C GLY A 41 -20.37 17.36 16.10
N ASP A 42 -21.36 16.48 16.28
CA ASP A 42 -21.21 15.19 16.97
C ASP A 42 -21.08 14.00 16.02
N LEU A 43 -21.00 14.23 14.70
CA LEU A 43 -20.97 13.17 13.67
C LEU A 43 -19.86 12.14 13.93
N ASP A 44 -18.62 12.61 14.16
CA ASP A 44 -17.47 11.71 14.34
C ASP A 44 -17.62 10.83 15.58
N LEU A 45 -18.20 11.38 16.66
CA LEU A 45 -18.50 10.64 17.87
C LEU A 45 -19.54 9.55 17.60
N TRP A 46 -20.63 9.87 16.92
CA TRP A 46 -21.69 8.91 16.63
C TRP A 46 -21.28 7.83 15.62
N VAL A 47 -20.43 8.17 14.64
CA VAL A 47 -19.81 7.17 13.76
C VAL A 47 -18.98 6.17 14.55
N LYS A 48 -18.21 6.63 15.55
CA LYS A 48 -17.45 5.74 16.45
C LYS A 48 -18.37 4.84 17.27
N VAL A 49 -19.45 5.39 17.82
CA VAL A 49 -20.44 4.65 18.63
C VAL A 49 -21.15 3.59 17.79
N GLU A 50 -21.67 3.95 16.62
CA GLU A 50 -22.38 3.03 15.73
C GLU A 50 -21.47 1.89 15.27
N ALA A 51 -20.23 2.20 14.86
CA ALA A 51 -19.27 1.18 14.44
C ALA A 51 -18.91 0.21 15.58
N ALA A 52 -18.79 0.70 16.82
CA ALA A 52 -18.48 -0.13 17.97
C ALA A 52 -19.63 -1.09 18.33
N ILE A 53 -20.88 -0.63 18.20
CA ILE A 53 -22.08 -1.44 18.47
C ILE A 53 -22.32 -2.44 17.34
N ALA A 54 -22.28 -1.99 16.08
CA ALA A 54 -22.50 -2.83 14.90
C ALA A 54 -21.50 -3.99 14.82
N LYS A 55 -20.26 -3.78 15.26
CA LYS A 55 -19.21 -4.81 15.32
C LYS A 55 -19.25 -5.66 16.59
N GLY A 56 -20.23 -5.45 17.48
CA GLY A 56 -20.34 -6.15 18.77
C GLY A 56 -19.15 -5.91 19.71
N LYS A 57 -18.39 -4.82 19.50
CA LYS A 57 -17.27 -4.42 20.37
C LYS A 57 -17.79 -3.80 21.67
N MET A 58 -18.98 -3.22 21.64
CA MET A 58 -19.67 -2.66 22.80
C MET A 58 -21.10 -3.23 22.95
N PRO A 59 -21.55 -3.51 24.18
CA PRO A 59 -20.83 -3.41 25.45
C PRO A 59 -19.70 -4.46 25.58
N PRO A 60 -18.66 -4.23 26.43
CA PRO A 60 -17.54 -5.15 26.55
C PRO A 60 -17.98 -6.53 27.09
N PRO A 61 -17.25 -7.63 26.83
CA PRO A 61 -17.69 -9.00 27.16
C PRO A 61 -18.03 -9.26 28.64
N LYS A 62 -17.50 -8.43 29.56
CA LYS A 62 -17.77 -8.53 31.00
C LYS A 62 -19.08 -7.86 31.42
N LYS A 63 -19.74 -7.12 30.53
CA LYS A 63 -21.02 -6.44 30.75
C LYS A 63 -22.12 -7.18 29.98
N LYS A 64 -23.37 -6.98 30.38
CA LYS A 64 -24.51 -7.58 29.69
C LYS A 64 -24.61 -6.97 28.28
N PRO A 65 -24.81 -7.79 27.22
CA PRO A 65 -24.98 -7.27 25.87
C PRO A 65 -26.26 -6.44 25.75
N LEU A 66 -26.29 -5.56 24.76
CA LEU A 66 -27.52 -4.88 24.38
C LEU A 66 -28.52 -5.89 23.80
N MET A 67 -29.80 -5.68 24.07
CA MET A 67 -30.86 -6.44 23.39
C MET A 67 -30.85 -6.08 21.90
N GLU A 68 -31.09 -7.07 21.03
CA GLU A 68 -31.13 -6.86 19.57
C GLU A 68 -32.12 -5.76 19.17
N SER A 69 -33.26 -5.65 19.86
CA SER A 69 -34.23 -4.59 19.66
C SER A 69 -33.67 -3.19 19.92
N ARG A 70 -32.82 -3.03 20.94
CA ARG A 70 -32.17 -1.74 21.26
C ARG A 70 -31.04 -1.42 20.30
N VAL A 71 -30.30 -2.42 19.84
CA VAL A 71 -29.31 -2.26 18.76
C VAL A 71 -30.01 -1.77 17.49
N LYS A 72 -31.15 -2.37 17.15
CA LYS A 72 -31.95 -1.95 16.00
C LYS A 72 -32.47 -0.51 16.13
N ILE A 73 -32.98 -0.12 17.30
CA ILE A 73 -33.43 1.26 17.56
C ILE A 73 -32.29 2.26 17.32
N LEU A 74 -31.09 1.99 17.84
CA LEU A 74 -29.92 2.84 17.64
C LEU A 74 -29.51 2.92 16.16
N ALA A 75 -29.51 1.78 15.46
CA ALA A 75 -29.19 1.73 14.04
C ALA A 75 -30.22 2.48 13.18
N ASP A 76 -31.52 2.25 13.41
CA ASP A 76 -32.60 2.93 12.69
C ASP A 76 -32.56 4.45 12.92
N TRP A 77 -32.28 4.89 14.15
CA TRP A 77 -32.12 6.30 14.48
C TRP A 77 -30.89 6.90 13.80
N PHE A 78 -29.75 6.21 13.84
CA PHE A 78 -28.53 6.67 13.18
C PHE A 78 -28.73 6.81 11.66
N GLU A 79 -29.39 5.84 11.04
CA GLU A 79 -29.77 5.89 9.63
C GLU A 79 -30.72 7.06 9.35
N ALA A 80 -31.69 7.34 10.20
CA ALA A 80 -32.61 8.46 10.00
C ALA A 80 -31.94 9.84 10.15
N GLU A 81 -30.95 9.95 11.05
CA GLU A 81 -30.32 11.23 11.40
C GLU A 81 -29.12 11.57 10.49
N PHE A 82 -28.29 10.59 10.17
CA PHE A 82 -27.00 10.81 9.49
C PHE A 82 -26.99 10.32 8.04
N ILE A 83 -28.05 9.65 7.58
CA ILE A 83 -28.14 9.07 6.24
C ILE A 83 -29.45 9.53 5.61
N LEU A 84 -29.41 9.83 4.30
CA LEU A 84 -30.62 10.26 3.62
C LEU A 84 -31.61 9.08 3.50
N PRO A 85 -32.87 9.24 3.96
CA PRO A 85 -33.86 8.17 3.93
C PRO A 85 -34.11 7.62 2.52
N GLY A 86 -34.50 6.35 2.43
CA GLY A 86 -34.93 5.73 1.17
C GLY A 86 -33.80 5.41 0.18
N GLY A 87 -32.54 5.39 0.63
CA GLY A 87 -31.39 5.08 -0.22
C GLY A 87 -31.05 6.20 -1.21
N ILE A 88 -31.45 7.42 -0.89
CA ILE A 88 -31.10 8.62 -1.64
C ILE A 88 -29.59 8.85 -1.49
N GLN A 89 -28.90 9.09 -2.61
CA GLN A 89 -27.46 9.39 -2.59
C GLN A 89 -27.24 10.88 -2.34
N HIS A 90 -26.06 11.21 -1.80
CA HIS A 90 -25.65 12.56 -1.52
C HIS A 90 -24.33 12.90 -2.23
N ALA A 91 -24.11 14.16 -2.58
CA ALA A 91 -22.83 14.61 -3.15
C ALA A 91 -21.72 14.63 -2.06
N GLY A 92 -22.12 14.97 -0.84
CA GLY A 92 -21.23 15.22 0.30
C GLY A 92 -20.45 16.51 0.18
N SER A 93 -19.69 16.80 1.22
CA SER A 93 -18.96 18.05 1.39
C SER A 93 -18.00 18.32 0.23
N ASN A 94 -18.01 19.55 -0.30
CA ASN A 94 -17.08 19.99 -1.34
C ASN A 94 -16.08 21.00 -0.80
N TYR A 95 -14.80 20.74 -1.02
CA TYR A 95 -13.70 21.61 -0.60
C TYR A 95 -12.78 21.92 -1.79
N PRO A 96 -12.22 23.14 -1.90
CA PRO A 96 -11.24 23.45 -2.93
C PRO A 96 -10.06 22.47 -2.87
N ARG A 97 -9.76 21.81 -3.99
CA ARG A 97 -8.70 20.80 -4.04
C ARG A 97 -7.41 21.41 -4.56
N ARG A 98 -6.43 21.61 -3.68
CA ARG A 98 -5.08 21.94 -4.12
C ARG A 98 -4.47 20.74 -4.86
N LEU A 99 -3.58 20.98 -5.81
CA LEU A 99 -2.79 19.92 -6.42
C LEU A 99 -1.84 19.32 -5.37
N THR A 100 -1.77 17.99 -5.33
CA THR A 100 -0.69 17.30 -4.61
C THR A 100 0.65 17.57 -5.28
N ARG A 101 1.74 17.16 -4.62
CA ARG A 101 3.09 17.27 -5.18
C ARG A 101 3.21 16.48 -6.51
N GLU A 102 2.65 15.28 -6.55
CA GLU A 102 2.65 14.40 -7.70
C GLU A 102 1.74 14.93 -8.81
N GLU A 103 0.54 15.42 -8.47
CA GLU A 103 -0.37 16.09 -9.41
C GLU A 103 0.26 17.36 -10.01
N LEU A 104 0.99 18.14 -9.22
CA LEU A 104 1.73 19.33 -9.69
C LEU A 104 2.82 18.93 -10.68
N GLN A 105 3.60 17.89 -10.38
CA GLN A 105 4.64 17.41 -11.27
C GLN A 105 4.07 16.95 -12.61
N ASN A 106 3.07 16.05 -12.59
CA ASN A 106 2.43 15.54 -13.80
C ASN A 106 1.76 16.67 -14.60
N THR A 107 1.12 17.63 -13.92
CA THR A 107 0.54 18.81 -14.57
C THR A 107 1.60 19.64 -15.27
N LEU A 108 2.74 19.90 -14.63
CA LEU A 108 3.82 20.68 -15.24
C LEU A 108 4.46 19.96 -16.42
N GLU A 109 4.72 18.66 -16.32
CA GLU A 109 5.26 17.87 -17.43
C GLU A 109 4.32 17.87 -18.63
N ASP A 110 3.02 17.69 -18.40
CA ASP A 110 2.01 17.69 -19.47
C ASP A 110 1.88 19.06 -20.13
N ILE A 111 1.69 20.15 -19.37
CA ILE A 111 1.45 21.46 -19.97
C ILE A 111 2.71 22.10 -20.55
N LEU A 112 3.90 21.71 -20.07
CA LEU A 112 5.18 22.26 -20.55
C LEU A 112 5.90 21.34 -21.54
N HIS A 113 5.46 20.09 -21.71
CA HIS A 113 6.09 19.10 -22.57
C HIS A 113 7.57 18.89 -22.27
N ILE A 114 7.91 18.81 -20.98
CA ILE A 114 9.28 18.55 -20.49
C ILE A 114 9.26 17.40 -19.51
N ASP A 115 10.42 16.79 -19.28
CA ASP A 115 10.61 15.80 -18.23
C ASP A 115 11.15 16.45 -16.95
N LEU A 116 10.45 16.24 -15.83
CA LEU A 116 10.89 16.69 -14.51
C LEU A 116 11.51 15.56 -13.68
N ARG A 117 11.38 14.31 -14.13
CA ARG A 117 12.04 13.15 -13.55
C ARG A 117 13.48 13.10 -14.07
N GLU A 118 14.44 12.91 -13.18
CA GLU A 118 15.83 12.78 -13.62
C GLU A 118 16.02 11.42 -14.30
N THR A 119 16.52 11.44 -15.53
CA THR A 119 17.01 10.23 -16.22
C THR A 119 18.14 9.63 -15.38
N VAL A 120 17.96 8.40 -14.90
CA VAL A 120 19.02 7.66 -14.20
C VAL A 120 20.05 7.22 -15.24
N THR A 121 20.92 8.16 -15.61
CA THR A 121 22.01 7.94 -16.59
C THR A 121 23.22 7.25 -15.99
N ASN A 122 23.29 7.14 -14.66
CA ASN A 122 24.41 6.53 -13.97
C ASN A 122 23.97 5.25 -13.26
N SER A 123 24.38 4.12 -13.82
CA SER A 123 24.18 2.76 -13.30
C SER A 123 24.69 2.50 -11.88
N ARG A 124 25.40 3.45 -11.26
CA ARG A 124 25.83 3.38 -9.86
C ARG A 124 24.76 3.78 -8.85
N LEU A 125 23.75 4.54 -9.27
CA LEU A 125 22.66 4.94 -8.38
C LEU A 125 21.58 3.85 -8.39
N HIS A 126 21.65 3.00 -7.37
CA HIS A 126 20.60 2.05 -7.05
C HIS A 126 19.36 2.70 -6.39
N VAL A 127 19.29 4.03 -6.41
CA VAL A 127 18.28 4.87 -5.75
C VAL A 127 17.52 5.65 -6.83
N ILE A 128 16.21 5.80 -6.66
CA ILE A 128 15.41 6.68 -7.52
C ILE A 128 15.68 8.12 -7.06
N PRO A 129 16.30 8.99 -7.90
CA PRO A 129 16.61 10.35 -7.50
C PRO A 129 15.33 11.15 -7.25
N ASP A 130 15.42 12.15 -6.36
CA ASP A 130 14.35 13.12 -6.20
C ASP A 130 14.23 13.96 -7.48
N THR A 131 12.98 14.16 -7.91
CA THR A 131 12.64 15.09 -8.98
C THR A 131 12.89 16.54 -8.54
N ILE A 132 12.78 17.47 -9.49
CA ILE A 132 12.86 18.91 -9.17
C ILE A 132 11.76 19.30 -8.19
N ILE A 133 10.57 18.75 -8.32
CA ILE A 133 9.43 19.07 -7.46
C ILE A 133 9.69 18.56 -6.03
N GLU A 134 10.19 17.32 -5.91
CA GLU A 134 10.49 16.69 -4.61
C GLU A 134 11.61 17.39 -3.84
N LYS A 135 12.55 18.04 -4.53
CA LYS A 135 13.60 18.86 -3.90
C LYS A 135 13.07 20.13 -3.22
N PHE A 136 11.88 20.60 -3.63
CA PHE A 136 11.28 21.82 -3.09
C PHE A 136 10.11 21.54 -2.14
N PHE A 137 9.40 20.42 -2.33
CA PHE A 137 8.18 20.11 -1.60
C PHE A 137 8.26 18.76 -0.90
N ALA A 138 7.96 18.78 0.41
CA ALA A 138 7.82 17.58 1.20
C ALA A 138 6.70 16.68 0.65
N ALA A 139 6.77 15.39 0.98
CA ALA A 139 5.70 14.45 0.68
C ALA A 139 4.37 14.92 1.31
N GLY A 140 3.26 14.65 0.63
CA GLY A 140 1.93 15.02 1.12
C GLY A 140 1.59 14.34 2.45
N VAL A 141 0.87 15.06 3.30
CA VAL A 141 0.35 14.54 4.58
C VAL A 141 -0.98 13.86 4.30
N TYR A 142 -1.18 12.66 4.85
CA TYR A 142 -2.45 11.94 4.72
C TYR A 142 -3.53 12.64 5.55
N GLY A 143 -4.68 12.90 4.93
CA GLY A 143 -5.88 13.35 5.65
C GLY A 143 -6.74 12.19 6.15
N ASP A 144 -7.94 12.52 6.61
CA ASP A 144 -8.88 11.53 7.17
C ASP A 144 -9.44 10.56 6.12
N SER A 145 -9.34 10.90 4.82
CA SER A 145 -9.54 9.94 3.73
C SER A 145 -8.50 8.81 3.69
N GLY A 146 -7.36 8.98 4.36
CA GLY A 146 -6.21 8.09 4.32
C GLY A 146 -5.25 8.35 3.16
N PHE A 147 -5.44 9.43 2.41
CA PHE A 147 -4.64 9.78 1.23
C PHE A 147 -4.13 11.23 1.29
N SER A 148 -3.07 11.49 0.54
CA SER A 148 -2.46 12.82 0.44
C SER A 148 -3.27 13.81 -0.42
N ASN A 149 -4.20 13.30 -1.24
CA ASN A 149 -5.10 14.13 -2.05
C ASN A 149 -6.36 14.60 -1.30
N ASP A 150 -6.38 14.46 0.03
CA ASP A 150 -7.45 14.93 0.90
C ASP A 150 -7.57 16.47 0.85
N ALA A 151 -8.71 16.95 0.37
CA ALA A 151 -8.95 18.37 0.15
C ALA A 151 -8.88 19.21 1.43
N VAL A 152 -9.35 18.66 2.56
CA VAL A 152 -9.35 19.35 3.85
C VAL A 152 -7.91 19.52 4.35
N THR A 153 -7.12 18.45 4.32
CA THR A 153 -5.70 18.50 4.74
C THR A 153 -4.88 19.39 3.81
N LEU A 154 -5.08 19.27 2.49
CA LEU A 154 -4.37 20.08 1.51
C LEU A 154 -4.68 21.57 1.63
N GLY A 155 -5.90 21.93 2.03
CA GLY A 155 -6.33 23.32 2.24
C GLY A 155 -5.79 23.97 3.52
N LYS A 156 -5.38 23.19 4.54
CA LYS A 156 -4.89 23.72 5.83
C LYS A 156 -3.42 24.16 5.83
N GLY A 157 -2.60 23.67 4.90
CA GLY A 157 -1.15 23.91 4.91
C GLY A 157 -0.73 25.24 4.26
N PRO A 158 0.17 26.03 4.86
CA PRO A 158 0.68 27.26 4.25
C PRO A 158 1.44 26.95 2.96
N ALA A 159 1.21 27.76 1.91
CA ALA A 159 1.98 27.68 0.68
C ALA A 159 3.22 28.57 0.81
N ASP A 160 4.44 27.99 0.76
CA ASP A 160 5.67 28.76 0.64
C ASP A 160 5.78 29.32 -0.78
N ILE A 161 5.21 30.51 -0.98
CA ILE A 161 5.18 31.20 -2.27
C ILE A 161 6.60 31.42 -2.82
N GLN A 162 7.60 31.62 -1.96
CA GLN A 162 8.98 31.81 -2.43
C GLN A 162 9.57 30.50 -2.94
N ALA A 163 9.40 29.39 -2.22
CA ALA A 163 9.82 28.07 -2.70
C ALA A 163 9.11 27.71 -4.01
N ILE A 164 7.80 27.98 -4.10
CA ILE A 164 7.00 27.78 -5.31
C ILE A 164 7.58 28.59 -6.48
N ALA A 165 7.77 29.90 -6.32
CA ALA A 165 8.27 30.76 -7.39
C ALA A 165 9.68 30.35 -7.85
N ARG A 166 10.56 29.95 -6.93
CA ARG A 166 11.89 29.41 -7.28
C ARG A 166 11.79 28.10 -8.04
N CYS A 167 10.95 27.18 -7.59
CA CYS A 167 10.71 25.88 -8.24
C CYS A 167 10.20 26.09 -9.68
N LEU A 168 9.12 26.86 -9.85
CA LEU A 168 8.52 27.12 -11.16
C LEU A 168 9.46 27.86 -12.10
N SER A 169 10.27 28.80 -11.59
CA SER A 169 11.29 29.48 -12.40
C SER A 169 12.36 28.51 -12.92
N LEU A 170 12.80 27.56 -12.08
CA LEU A 170 13.74 26.52 -12.47
C LEU A 170 13.11 25.55 -13.49
N VAL A 171 11.85 25.19 -13.31
CA VAL A 171 11.09 24.36 -14.27
C VAL A 171 11.00 25.07 -15.62
N LEU A 172 10.58 26.33 -15.66
CA LEU A 172 10.49 27.12 -16.90
C LEU A 172 11.86 27.36 -17.57
N SER A 173 12.97 27.30 -16.83
CA SER A 173 14.30 27.35 -17.46
C SER A 173 14.64 26.09 -18.25
N ARG A 174 14.07 24.92 -17.90
CA ARG A 174 14.27 23.67 -18.65
C ARG A 174 13.61 23.72 -20.03
N VAL A 175 12.43 24.36 -20.11
CA VAL A 175 11.72 24.56 -21.39
C VAL A 175 12.63 25.16 -22.45
N VAL A 176 13.44 26.17 -22.09
CA VAL A 176 14.34 26.85 -23.05
C VAL A 176 15.44 25.93 -23.60
N SER A 177 15.80 24.88 -22.87
CA SER A 177 16.81 23.91 -23.28
C SER A 177 16.22 22.73 -24.08
N ASP A 178 14.90 22.69 -24.25
CA ASP A 178 14.18 21.60 -24.91
C ASP A 178 13.50 22.10 -26.19
N GLU A 179 13.98 21.66 -27.35
CA GLU A 179 13.48 22.13 -28.65
C GLU A 179 12.03 21.71 -28.93
N GLU A 180 11.61 20.55 -28.41
CA GLU A 180 10.24 20.04 -28.58
C GLU A 180 9.26 20.85 -27.73
N ALA A 181 9.60 21.08 -26.46
CA ALA A 181 8.83 21.93 -25.56
C ALA A 181 8.70 23.36 -26.12
N MET A 182 9.80 23.94 -26.61
CA MET A 182 9.79 25.26 -27.24
C MET A 182 8.88 25.30 -28.47
N THR A 183 8.97 24.28 -29.34
CA THR A 183 8.12 24.21 -30.53
C THR A 183 6.65 24.10 -30.18
N HIS A 184 6.31 23.28 -29.19
CA HIS A 184 4.92 23.11 -28.76
C HIS A 184 4.34 24.41 -28.15
N LEU A 185 5.08 25.03 -27.23
CA LEU A 185 4.60 26.19 -26.47
C LEU A 185 4.65 27.49 -27.28
N PHE A 186 5.67 27.68 -28.11
CA PHE A 186 5.91 28.92 -28.85
C PHE A 186 5.63 28.80 -30.34
N GLY A 187 5.29 27.62 -30.85
CA GLY A 187 5.14 27.35 -32.29
C GLY A 187 6.48 27.19 -33.04
N THR A 188 7.61 27.42 -32.37
CA THR A 188 8.97 27.32 -32.94
C THR A 188 10.01 27.05 -31.85
N ALA A 189 10.99 26.20 -32.15
CA ALA A 189 12.13 25.91 -31.26
C ALA A 189 12.99 27.16 -30.98
N LYS A 190 13.00 28.13 -31.91
CA LYS A 190 13.85 29.34 -31.85
C LYS A 190 13.01 30.56 -32.20
N PRO A 191 12.21 31.09 -31.26
CA PRO A 191 11.43 32.30 -31.47
C PRO A 191 12.35 33.45 -31.90
N ALA A 192 11.96 34.18 -32.95
CA ALA A 192 12.70 35.34 -33.43
C ALA A 192 12.71 36.46 -32.36
N GLY A 193 13.62 37.42 -32.51
CA GLY A 193 13.94 38.39 -31.44
C GLY A 193 12.75 39.12 -30.81
N LYS A 194 11.71 39.48 -31.58
CA LYS A 194 10.45 40.07 -31.09
C LYS A 194 9.27 39.20 -31.48
N ILE A 195 8.37 38.95 -30.53
CA ILE A 195 7.07 38.29 -30.77
C ILE A 195 6.00 39.41 -30.83
N PRO A 196 5.25 39.56 -31.95
CA PRO A 196 4.14 40.50 -32.04
C PRO A 196 3.12 40.30 -30.91
N LEU A 197 2.43 41.38 -30.52
CA LEU A 197 1.51 41.33 -29.37
C LEU A 197 0.35 40.32 -29.56
N GLU A 198 -0.18 40.23 -30.78
CA GLU A 198 -1.26 39.29 -31.11
C GLU A 198 -0.79 37.83 -30.97
N GLU A 199 0.40 37.52 -31.46
CA GLU A 199 0.99 36.19 -31.33
C GLU A 199 1.34 35.87 -29.87
N ALA A 200 1.85 36.84 -29.12
CA ALA A 200 2.09 36.71 -27.69
C ALA A 200 0.80 36.41 -26.92
N ARG A 201 -0.31 37.07 -27.25
CA ARG A 201 -1.63 36.79 -26.64
C ARG A 201 -2.08 35.37 -26.94
N LEU A 202 -1.98 34.91 -28.18
CA LEU A 202 -2.34 33.54 -28.54
C LEU A 202 -1.55 32.49 -27.76
N ILE A 203 -0.24 32.71 -27.58
CA ILE A 203 0.62 31.83 -26.77
C ILE A 203 0.20 31.86 -25.30
N ILE A 204 -0.01 33.05 -24.74
CA ILE A 204 -0.40 33.25 -23.34
C ILE A 204 -1.76 32.63 -23.04
N ASP A 205 -2.75 32.82 -23.92
CA ASP A 205 -4.10 32.31 -23.75
C ASP A 205 -4.14 30.79 -23.87
N ARG A 206 -3.43 30.21 -24.84
CA ARG A 206 -3.30 28.75 -24.97
C ARG A 206 -2.64 28.15 -23.73
N PHE A 207 -1.53 28.73 -23.27
CA PHE A 207 -0.84 28.24 -22.07
C PHE A 207 -1.72 28.41 -20.82
N GLY A 208 -2.39 29.55 -20.68
CA GLY A 208 -3.32 29.81 -19.59
C GLY A 208 -4.51 28.86 -19.58
N GLN A 209 -5.05 28.51 -20.75
CA GLN A 209 -6.11 27.53 -20.89
C GLN A 209 -5.69 26.16 -20.36
N SER A 210 -4.50 25.68 -20.77
CA SER A 210 -3.96 24.41 -20.27
C SER A 210 -3.65 24.46 -18.77
N ALA A 211 -3.06 25.56 -18.29
CA ALA A 211 -2.68 25.72 -16.89
C ALA A 211 -3.89 25.82 -15.95
N PHE A 212 -4.95 26.51 -16.36
CA PHE A 212 -6.17 26.68 -15.55
C PHE A 212 -7.23 25.62 -15.82
N ARG A 213 -7.04 24.80 -16.86
CA ARG A 213 -7.98 23.74 -17.32
C ARG A 213 -9.34 24.28 -17.72
N ARG A 214 -9.37 25.55 -18.14
CA ARG A 214 -10.52 26.29 -18.66
C ARG A 214 -10.02 27.50 -19.45
N ALA A 215 -10.86 28.06 -20.31
CA ALA A 215 -10.51 29.33 -20.97
C ALA A 215 -10.21 30.43 -19.94
N LEU A 216 -9.24 31.29 -20.26
CA LEU A 216 -9.01 32.53 -19.51
C LEU A 216 -10.18 33.49 -19.73
N SER A 217 -10.57 34.21 -18.69
CA SER A 217 -11.42 35.39 -18.84
C SER A 217 -10.66 36.51 -19.57
N ALA A 218 -11.40 37.47 -20.13
CA ALA A 218 -10.79 38.62 -20.81
C ALA A 218 -9.85 39.39 -19.87
N ASP A 219 -10.24 39.59 -18.61
CA ASP A 219 -9.43 40.28 -17.60
C ASP A 219 -8.15 39.50 -17.24
N GLU A 220 -8.24 38.17 -17.11
CA GLU A 220 -7.08 37.31 -16.87
C GLU A 220 -6.10 37.39 -18.06
N SER A 221 -6.60 37.23 -19.28
CA SER A 221 -5.80 37.34 -20.51
C SER A 221 -5.10 38.70 -20.60
N ASP A 222 -5.83 39.80 -20.39
CA ASP A 222 -5.29 41.15 -20.41
C ASP A 222 -4.24 41.39 -19.32
N ALA A 223 -4.44 40.84 -18.12
CA ALA A 223 -3.47 40.93 -17.03
C ALA A 223 -2.15 40.25 -17.40
N PHE A 224 -2.19 39.02 -17.93
CA PHE A 224 -0.99 38.27 -18.31
C PHE A 224 -0.30 38.84 -19.55
N VAL A 225 -1.05 39.29 -20.55
CA VAL A 225 -0.50 40.06 -21.68
C VAL A 225 0.12 41.38 -21.21
N GLY A 226 -0.44 42.00 -20.16
CA GLY A 226 0.15 43.15 -19.48
C GLY A 226 1.52 42.86 -18.87
N VAL A 227 1.74 41.66 -18.32
CA VAL A 227 3.07 41.20 -17.85
C VAL A 227 4.04 41.11 -19.02
N TYR A 228 3.63 40.49 -20.14
CA TYR A 228 4.44 40.43 -21.36
C TYR A 228 4.88 41.81 -21.83
N LYS A 229 3.94 42.75 -21.99
CA LYS A 229 4.22 44.13 -22.43
C LYS A 229 5.28 44.81 -21.55
N LYS A 230 5.17 44.68 -20.23
CA LYS A 230 6.12 45.27 -19.27
C LYS A 230 7.51 44.63 -19.37
N MET A 231 7.57 43.32 -19.56
CA MET A 231 8.83 42.57 -19.56
C MET A 231 9.55 42.60 -20.91
N ALA A 232 8.83 42.70 -22.03
CA ALA A 232 9.40 42.79 -23.38
C ALA A 232 10.22 44.08 -23.60
N VAL A 233 10.03 45.10 -22.77
CA VAL A 233 10.88 46.32 -22.76
C VAL A 233 12.26 46.04 -22.18
N LYS A 234 12.38 45.07 -21.27
CA LYS A 234 13.59 44.84 -20.45
C LYS A 234 14.31 43.53 -20.76
N ARG A 235 13.66 42.59 -21.45
CA ARG A 235 14.13 41.22 -21.67
C ARG A 235 13.85 40.78 -23.11
N SER A 236 14.40 39.62 -23.48
CA SER A 236 14.04 38.95 -24.73
C SER A 236 12.54 38.66 -24.78
N ALA A 237 11.95 38.57 -25.99
CA ALA A 237 10.53 38.23 -26.13
C ALA A 237 10.19 36.88 -25.48
N THR A 238 11.08 35.89 -25.62
CA THR A 238 10.95 34.57 -24.96
C THR A 238 10.91 34.70 -23.44
N ASP A 239 11.80 35.49 -22.83
CA ASP A 239 11.80 35.70 -21.38
C ASP A 239 10.60 36.53 -20.89
N ALA A 240 10.06 37.41 -21.72
CA ALA A 240 8.84 38.14 -21.43
C ALA A 240 7.61 37.21 -21.42
N ILE A 241 7.51 36.28 -22.37
CA ILE A 241 6.47 35.23 -22.36
C ILE A 241 6.64 34.34 -21.13
N LYS A 242 7.86 33.86 -20.83
CA LYS A 242 8.12 33.08 -19.61
C LYS A 242 7.73 33.81 -18.33
N SER A 243 7.90 35.12 -18.27
CA SER A 243 7.45 35.92 -17.11
C SER A 243 5.92 35.92 -16.98
N SER A 244 5.21 35.89 -18.11
CA SER A 244 3.74 35.76 -18.15
C SER A 244 3.29 34.34 -17.78
N MET A 245 3.98 33.31 -18.29
CA MET A 245 3.77 31.91 -17.89
C MET A 245 4.00 31.72 -16.38
N LEU A 246 5.07 32.30 -15.82
CA LEU A 246 5.32 32.27 -14.38
C LEU A 246 4.20 32.95 -13.60
N ALA A 247 3.67 34.08 -14.08
CA ALA A 247 2.53 34.75 -13.45
C ALA A 247 1.27 33.88 -13.47
N ILE A 248 1.00 33.18 -14.58
CA ILE A 248 -0.08 32.18 -14.69
C ILE A 248 0.12 31.06 -13.67
N LEU A 249 1.31 30.44 -13.65
CA LEU A 249 1.63 29.34 -12.74
C LEU A 249 1.65 29.75 -11.25
N LEU A 250 1.79 31.04 -10.94
CA LEU A 250 1.70 31.57 -9.58
C LEU A 250 0.26 31.95 -9.17
N SER A 251 -0.70 31.86 -10.08
CA SER A 251 -2.08 32.23 -9.82
C SER A 251 -2.86 31.09 -9.13
N PRO A 252 -3.81 31.39 -8.23
CA PRO A 252 -4.59 30.37 -7.53
C PRO A 252 -5.26 29.32 -8.43
N PRO A 253 -5.87 29.65 -9.59
CA PRO A 253 -6.50 28.67 -10.46
C PRO A 253 -5.55 27.61 -11.03
N PHE A 254 -4.23 27.84 -11.01
CA PHE A 254 -3.25 26.82 -11.37
C PHE A 254 -3.09 25.76 -10.26
N PHE A 255 -2.99 26.19 -9.00
CA PHE A 255 -2.76 25.28 -7.88
C PHE A 255 -4.03 24.62 -7.35
N TYR A 256 -5.19 25.24 -7.57
CA TYR A 256 -6.46 24.78 -7.02
C TYR A 256 -7.41 24.40 -8.14
N ARG A 257 -8.07 23.26 -7.97
CA ARG A 257 -9.22 22.82 -8.75
C ARG A 257 -10.46 23.37 -8.06
N PHE A 258 -10.94 24.50 -8.54
CA PHE A 258 -12.17 25.12 -8.07
C PHE A 258 -13.36 24.55 -8.82
N GLU A 259 -14.44 24.33 -8.08
CA GLU A 259 -15.75 24.08 -8.65
C GLU A 259 -16.63 25.30 -8.41
N LYS A 260 -17.44 25.67 -9.39
CA LYS A 260 -18.37 26.79 -9.35
C LYS A 260 -19.34 26.60 -8.18
N SER A 261 -19.54 27.65 -7.40
CA SER A 261 -20.54 27.68 -6.33
C SER A 261 -21.96 27.59 -6.90
N GLY A 262 -22.85 26.92 -6.15
CA GLY A 262 -24.28 26.82 -6.40
C GLY A 262 -25.04 26.72 -5.08
N VAL A 263 -26.37 26.55 -5.13
CA VAL A 263 -27.19 26.33 -3.93
C VAL A 263 -27.68 24.89 -3.94
N GLY A 264 -27.36 24.15 -2.87
CA GLY A 264 -27.76 22.76 -2.69
C GLY A 264 -26.93 21.78 -3.53
N GLN A 265 -27.52 20.63 -3.84
CA GLN A 265 -26.86 19.58 -4.62
C GLN A 265 -27.13 19.76 -6.10
N THR A 266 -26.06 19.98 -6.87
CA THR A 266 -26.13 20.17 -8.32
C THR A 266 -25.16 19.22 -9.03
N PRO A 267 -25.43 18.81 -10.28
CA PRO A 267 -24.42 18.17 -11.11
C PRO A 267 -23.16 19.03 -11.18
N VAL A 268 -22.00 18.36 -11.13
CA VAL A 268 -20.71 18.96 -11.49
C VAL A 268 -20.82 19.40 -12.95
N VAL A 269 -20.28 20.55 -13.35
CA VAL A 269 -20.35 20.94 -14.78
C VAL A 269 -19.32 20.16 -15.62
N GLY A 270 -19.52 20.07 -16.94
CA GLY A 270 -18.68 19.25 -17.82
C GLY A 270 -17.16 19.45 -17.63
N GLU A 271 -16.71 20.71 -17.58
CA GLU A 271 -15.29 21.08 -17.39
C GLU A 271 -14.73 20.53 -16.07
N GLU A 272 -15.51 20.64 -14.99
CA GLU A 272 -15.14 20.15 -13.67
C GLU A 272 -15.17 18.63 -13.61
N LEU A 273 -16.10 17.98 -14.32
CA LEU A 273 -16.18 16.52 -14.41
C LEU A 273 -14.96 15.96 -15.16
N ALA A 274 -14.54 16.62 -16.24
CA ALA A 274 -13.31 16.28 -16.96
C ALA A 274 -12.09 16.37 -16.04
N VAL A 275 -12.00 17.42 -15.22
CA VAL A 275 -10.93 17.58 -14.22
C VAL A 275 -11.01 16.52 -13.10
N ARG A 276 -12.19 16.21 -12.58
CA ARG A 276 -12.36 15.12 -11.58
C ARG A 276 -11.86 13.80 -12.15
N LEU A 277 -12.27 13.47 -13.39
CA LEU A 277 -11.91 12.23 -14.06
C LEU A 277 -10.41 12.14 -14.35
N SER A 278 -9.81 13.20 -14.91
CA SER A 278 -8.38 13.21 -15.28
C SER A 278 -7.47 13.10 -14.08
N TYR A 279 -7.74 13.82 -13.00
CA TYR A 279 -6.90 13.76 -11.82
C TYR A 279 -7.12 12.49 -10.99
N PHE A 280 -8.32 11.89 -11.05
CA PHE A 280 -8.52 10.58 -10.47
C PHE A 280 -7.70 9.51 -11.22
N LEU A 281 -7.82 9.42 -12.55
CA LEU A 281 -7.26 8.30 -13.32
C LEU A 281 -5.79 8.51 -13.74
N TRP A 282 -5.37 9.76 -14.00
CA TRP A 282 -4.03 10.10 -14.49
C TRP A 282 -3.23 10.99 -13.55
N SER A 283 -3.85 11.51 -12.48
CA SER A 283 -3.25 12.55 -11.63
C SER A 283 -2.66 13.71 -12.45
N ALA A 284 -3.33 14.07 -13.55
CA ALA A 284 -2.87 15.02 -14.55
C ALA A 284 -4.07 15.79 -15.15
N PRO A 285 -3.84 16.90 -15.88
CA PRO A 285 -4.89 17.66 -16.55
C PRO A 285 -5.70 16.82 -17.55
N PRO A 286 -6.97 17.19 -17.82
CA PRO A 286 -7.76 16.55 -18.87
C PRO A 286 -7.14 16.82 -20.25
N ASP A 287 -7.23 15.84 -21.14
CA ASP A 287 -6.82 16.00 -22.53
C ASP A 287 -7.88 16.75 -23.35
N ALA A 288 -7.53 17.07 -24.60
CA ALA A 288 -8.41 17.80 -25.51
C ALA A 288 -9.74 17.06 -25.76
N ILE A 289 -9.73 15.72 -25.78
CA ILE A 289 -10.95 14.91 -26.00
C ILE A 289 -11.93 15.11 -24.85
N LEU A 290 -11.46 15.02 -23.59
CA LEU A 290 -12.31 15.25 -22.43
C LEU A 290 -12.85 16.68 -22.38
N LEU A 291 -12.01 17.67 -22.70
CA LEU A 291 -12.41 19.07 -22.74
C LEU A 291 -13.47 19.32 -23.83
N GLU A 292 -13.31 18.75 -25.02
CA GLU A 292 -14.29 18.89 -26.10
C GLU A 292 -15.63 18.24 -25.76
N LEU A 293 -15.62 17.06 -25.13
CA LEU A 293 -16.84 16.38 -24.66
C LEU A 293 -17.52 17.15 -23.53
N ALA A 294 -16.74 17.77 -22.65
CA ALA A 294 -17.22 18.66 -21.60
C ALA A 294 -17.91 19.90 -22.19
N ASP A 295 -17.26 20.56 -23.15
CA ASP A 295 -17.79 21.76 -23.83
C ASP A 295 -19.09 21.48 -24.57
N LYS A 296 -19.22 20.29 -25.18
CA LYS A 296 -20.46 19.84 -25.84
C LYS A 296 -21.54 19.36 -24.88
N GLY A 297 -21.27 19.29 -23.58
CA GLY A 297 -22.20 18.77 -22.56
C GLY A 297 -22.46 17.26 -22.67
N GLU A 298 -21.59 16.52 -23.37
CA GLU A 298 -21.78 15.09 -23.65
C GLU A 298 -21.17 14.20 -22.57
N LEU A 299 -20.18 14.69 -21.84
CA LEU A 299 -19.44 13.93 -20.82
C LEU A 299 -20.33 13.39 -19.67
N HIS A 300 -21.52 13.96 -19.46
CA HIS A 300 -22.50 13.47 -18.48
C HIS A 300 -23.27 12.24 -18.93
N LYS A 301 -23.24 11.89 -20.23
CA LYS A 301 -23.92 10.70 -20.74
C LYS A 301 -23.20 9.46 -20.20
N PRO A 302 -23.89 8.53 -19.50
CA PRO A 302 -23.23 7.39 -18.85
C PRO A 302 -22.36 6.54 -19.79
N ASP A 303 -22.82 6.29 -21.02
CA ASP A 303 -22.09 5.47 -21.99
C ASP A 303 -20.81 6.16 -22.47
N ILE A 304 -20.85 7.48 -22.71
CA ILE A 304 -19.66 8.26 -23.06
C ILE A 304 -18.68 8.29 -21.90
N LEU A 305 -19.17 8.48 -20.68
CA LEU A 305 -18.31 8.52 -19.50
C LEU A 305 -17.59 7.19 -19.30
N LYS A 306 -18.28 6.05 -19.49
CA LYS A 306 -17.67 4.71 -19.48
C LYS A 306 -16.64 4.54 -20.59
N GLU A 307 -16.95 4.95 -21.82
CA GLU A 307 -16.01 4.91 -22.94
C GLU A 307 -14.72 5.69 -22.63
N GLN A 308 -14.85 6.88 -22.03
CA GLN A 308 -13.70 7.68 -21.64
C GLN A 308 -12.90 7.04 -20.50
N VAL A 309 -13.55 6.41 -19.51
CA VAL A 309 -12.85 5.63 -18.48
C VAL A 309 -12.02 4.52 -19.13
N GLY A 310 -12.63 3.72 -20.02
CA GLY A 310 -11.92 2.64 -20.74
C GLY A 310 -10.73 3.15 -21.54
N ARG A 311 -10.90 4.24 -22.30
CA ARG A 311 -9.82 4.89 -23.06
C ARG A 311 -8.69 5.36 -22.14
N MET A 312 -9.03 6.00 -21.02
CA MET A 312 -8.02 6.54 -20.10
C MET A 312 -7.27 5.45 -19.35
N LEU A 313 -7.93 4.35 -19.01
CA LEU A 313 -7.30 3.16 -18.45
C LEU A 313 -6.48 2.39 -19.49
N ALA A 314 -6.68 2.60 -20.78
CA ALA A 314 -5.81 2.05 -21.83
C ALA A 314 -4.49 2.85 -21.97
N ASP A 315 -4.49 4.12 -21.59
CA ASP A 315 -3.33 5.01 -21.67
C ASP A 315 -2.25 4.65 -20.62
N PRO A 316 -0.95 4.72 -20.95
CA PRO A 316 0.14 4.54 -19.97
C PRO A 316 0.06 5.46 -18.74
N LYS A 317 -0.57 6.64 -18.83
CA LYS A 317 -0.79 7.56 -17.71
C LYS A 317 -1.59 6.94 -16.56
N ARG A 318 -2.34 5.85 -16.79
CA ARG A 318 -3.03 5.09 -15.74
C ARG A 318 -2.10 4.64 -14.62
N VAL A 319 -0.79 4.50 -14.89
CA VAL A 319 0.19 4.10 -13.87
C VAL A 319 0.17 5.06 -12.68
N ALA A 320 -0.30 6.30 -12.85
CA ALA A 320 -0.53 7.24 -11.76
C ALA A 320 -1.49 6.71 -10.68
N LEU A 321 -2.50 5.91 -11.05
CA LEU A 321 -3.37 5.23 -10.07
C LEU A 321 -2.57 4.22 -9.24
N ALA A 322 -1.75 3.41 -9.90
CA ALA A 322 -0.87 2.49 -9.19
C ALA A 322 0.11 3.28 -8.31
N GLU A 323 0.83 4.25 -8.85
CA GLU A 323 1.83 5.03 -8.12
C GLU A 323 1.21 5.75 -6.92
N ASN A 324 0.05 6.42 -7.09
CA ASN A 324 -0.55 7.28 -6.06
C ASN A 324 -1.54 6.54 -5.16
N LEU A 325 -2.64 6.02 -5.71
CA LEU A 325 -3.64 5.29 -4.92
C LEU A 325 -3.03 4.02 -4.34
N GLY A 326 -2.46 3.16 -5.19
CA GLY A 326 -1.84 1.90 -4.74
C GLY A 326 -0.67 2.12 -3.80
N GLY A 327 0.20 3.08 -4.11
CA GLY A 327 1.41 3.35 -3.34
C GLY A 327 1.19 3.97 -1.96
N GLU A 328 0.12 4.73 -1.78
CA GLU A 328 -0.27 5.27 -0.47
C GLU A 328 -1.13 4.28 0.31
N TRP A 329 -2.02 3.55 -0.36
CA TRP A 329 -2.83 2.53 0.29
C TRP A 329 -1.96 1.40 0.84
N PHE A 330 -1.08 0.81 0.03
CA PHE A 330 -0.22 -0.31 0.43
C PHE A 330 1.17 0.10 0.90
N ASP A 331 1.41 1.40 1.10
CA ASP A 331 2.62 2.00 1.69
C ASP A 331 3.94 1.77 0.93
N TYR A 332 3.92 1.22 -0.30
CA TYR A 332 5.18 0.92 -1.01
C TYR A 332 5.94 2.16 -1.47
N LYS A 333 5.32 3.36 -1.53
CA LYS A 333 6.04 4.63 -1.77
C LYS A 333 7.18 4.85 -0.75
N LYS A 334 7.07 4.32 0.47
CA LYS A 334 8.10 4.44 1.52
C LYS A 334 9.41 3.74 1.13
N LEU A 335 9.34 2.70 0.30
CA LEU A 335 10.53 1.96 -0.14
C LEU A 335 11.41 2.78 -1.07
N ARG A 336 10.81 3.72 -1.83
CA ARG A 336 11.56 4.70 -2.61
C ARG A 336 12.50 5.51 -1.72
N GLN A 337 12.03 5.93 -0.54
CA GLN A 337 12.83 6.70 0.41
C GLN A 337 13.84 5.84 1.18
N HIS A 338 13.50 4.59 1.53
CA HIS A 338 14.44 3.65 2.15
C HIS A 338 15.71 3.44 1.32
N SER A 339 15.59 3.44 -0.01
CA SER A 339 16.75 3.35 -0.89
C SER A 339 17.74 4.52 -0.71
N ALA A 340 17.29 5.69 -0.25
CA ALA A 340 18.13 6.88 -0.05
C ALA A 340 18.81 6.97 1.33
N VAL A 341 18.33 6.24 2.34
CA VAL A 341 18.71 6.44 3.76
C VAL A 341 19.96 5.64 4.17
N ASP A 342 20.29 4.52 3.52
CA ASP A 342 21.43 3.69 3.91
C ASP A 342 22.53 3.61 2.83
N LYS A 343 23.35 4.66 2.75
CA LYS A 343 24.52 4.78 1.86
C LYS A 343 25.65 3.76 2.14
N ARG A 344 25.42 2.72 2.95
CA ARG A 344 26.47 1.75 3.37
C ARG A 344 26.41 0.39 2.69
N SER A 345 25.46 0.11 1.80
CA SER A 345 25.71 -0.86 0.72
C SER A 345 24.87 -0.57 -0.52
N ASP A 346 25.54 -0.20 -1.61
CA ASP A 346 24.94 -0.01 -2.94
C ASP A 346 24.03 -1.18 -3.35
N LYS A 347 24.31 -2.39 -2.87
CA LYS A 347 23.55 -3.62 -3.15
C LYS A 347 22.12 -3.63 -2.60
N MET A 348 21.84 -3.07 -1.41
CA MET A 348 20.51 -3.16 -0.79
C MET A 348 19.55 -2.08 -1.30
N ALA A 349 20.07 -0.91 -1.67
CA ALA A 349 19.26 0.15 -2.27
C ALA A 349 18.55 -0.32 -3.55
N GLY A 350 19.26 -1.11 -4.38
CA GLY A 350 18.72 -1.62 -5.64
C GLY A 350 17.60 -2.62 -5.43
N PHE A 351 17.68 -3.37 -4.34
CA PHE A 351 16.66 -4.33 -3.95
C PHE A 351 15.36 -3.65 -3.49
N PHE A 352 15.42 -2.60 -2.67
CA PHE A 352 14.22 -1.84 -2.29
C PHE A 352 13.56 -1.14 -3.49
N ARG A 353 14.36 -0.66 -4.44
CA ARG A 353 13.86 -0.17 -5.72
C ARG A 353 13.10 -1.27 -6.48
N THR A 354 13.66 -2.47 -6.62
CA THR A 354 12.95 -3.58 -7.29
C THR A 354 11.67 -3.99 -6.57
N GLN A 355 11.61 -3.91 -5.24
CA GLN A 355 10.38 -4.17 -4.48
C GLN A 355 9.32 -3.08 -4.69
N TYR A 356 9.72 -1.81 -4.76
CA TYR A 356 8.81 -0.72 -5.14
C TYR A 356 8.23 -0.96 -6.53
N GLU A 357 9.09 -1.27 -7.50
CA GLU A 357 8.70 -1.53 -8.88
C GLU A 357 7.83 -2.79 -9.01
N GLU A 358 8.11 -3.86 -8.25
CA GLU A 358 7.29 -5.07 -8.13
C GLU A 358 5.85 -4.73 -7.72
N ALA A 359 5.71 -3.95 -6.65
CA ALA A 359 4.41 -3.53 -6.12
C ALA A 359 3.62 -2.63 -7.09
N LEU A 360 4.33 -1.68 -7.72
CA LEU A 360 3.77 -0.75 -8.69
C LEU A 360 3.23 -1.49 -9.91
N LEU A 361 4.03 -2.38 -10.51
CA LEU A 361 3.62 -3.17 -11.66
C LEU A 361 2.53 -4.18 -11.31
N PHE A 362 2.55 -4.74 -10.11
CA PHE A 362 1.50 -5.63 -9.62
C PHE A 362 0.15 -4.91 -9.55
N PHE A 363 0.10 -3.71 -8.95
CA PHE A 363 -1.14 -2.92 -8.90
C PHE A 363 -1.58 -2.47 -10.31
N ASP A 364 -0.66 -1.96 -11.15
CA ASP A 364 -0.98 -1.59 -12.54
C ASP A 364 -1.57 -2.77 -13.30
N SER A 365 -1.05 -3.98 -13.10
CA SER A 365 -1.53 -5.19 -13.76
C SER A 365 -2.94 -5.59 -13.35
N ILE A 366 -3.36 -5.29 -12.12
CA ILE A 366 -4.75 -5.50 -11.71
C ILE A 366 -5.70 -4.62 -12.52
N ILE A 367 -5.29 -3.40 -12.85
CA ILE A 367 -6.06 -2.50 -13.72
C ILE A 367 -5.94 -2.94 -15.19
N ARG A 368 -4.70 -3.08 -15.67
CA ARG A 368 -4.36 -3.31 -17.08
C ARG A 368 -4.95 -4.61 -17.63
N TYR A 369 -4.97 -5.67 -16.82
CA TYR A 369 -5.51 -6.96 -17.19
C TYR A 369 -6.87 -7.23 -16.52
N ASP A 370 -7.52 -6.18 -16.04
CA ASP A 370 -8.84 -6.20 -15.41
C ASP A 370 -9.02 -7.38 -14.43
N GLN A 371 -8.08 -7.52 -13.50
CA GLN A 371 -8.10 -8.61 -12.54
C GLN A 371 -9.17 -8.34 -11.47
N PRO A 372 -9.74 -9.40 -10.86
CA PRO A 372 -10.65 -9.21 -9.74
C PRO A 372 -9.95 -8.50 -8.59
N ILE A 373 -10.66 -7.65 -7.83
CA ILE A 373 -10.10 -6.92 -6.69
C ILE A 373 -9.48 -7.86 -5.62
N PHE A 374 -9.90 -9.13 -5.59
CA PHE A 374 -9.33 -10.16 -4.72
C PHE A 374 -7.87 -10.50 -5.03
N SER A 375 -7.37 -10.15 -6.23
CA SER A 375 -5.95 -10.22 -6.55
C SER A 375 -5.08 -9.36 -5.62
N LEU A 376 -5.65 -8.33 -4.98
CA LEU A 376 -4.98 -7.55 -3.95
C LEU A 376 -4.62 -8.40 -2.71
N VAL A 377 -5.40 -9.44 -2.41
CA VAL A 377 -5.19 -10.36 -1.27
C VAL A 377 -4.31 -11.52 -1.68
N ASP A 378 -4.61 -12.19 -2.80
CA ASP A 378 -3.84 -13.33 -3.30
C ASP A 378 -3.89 -13.46 -4.82
N SER A 379 -2.81 -13.98 -5.40
CA SER A 379 -2.71 -14.23 -6.84
C SER A 379 -1.69 -15.31 -7.14
N SER A 380 -1.91 -16.05 -8.23
CA SER A 380 -0.95 -17.04 -8.74
C SER A 380 0.16 -16.40 -9.59
N TRP A 381 0.35 -15.09 -9.51
CA TRP A 381 1.26 -14.34 -10.38
C TRP A 381 1.84 -13.14 -9.65
N GLY A 382 2.97 -12.64 -10.13
CA GLY A 382 3.62 -11.45 -9.60
C GLY A 382 4.69 -10.93 -10.54
N TYR A 383 5.52 -10.01 -10.06
CA TYR A 383 6.65 -9.47 -10.81
C TYR A 383 7.96 -9.86 -10.14
N SER A 384 8.93 -10.32 -10.92
CA SER A 384 10.27 -10.59 -10.42
C SER A 384 11.28 -10.52 -11.55
N ASN A 385 12.54 -10.32 -11.20
CA ASN A 385 13.66 -10.52 -12.11
C ASN A 385 14.60 -11.60 -11.55
N PRO A 386 15.58 -12.11 -12.33
CA PRO A 386 16.46 -13.19 -11.87
C PRO A 386 17.21 -12.85 -10.57
N HIS A 387 17.56 -11.58 -10.35
CA HIS A 387 18.24 -11.15 -9.12
C HIS A 387 17.32 -11.24 -7.90
N GLN A 388 16.11 -10.70 -8.00
CA GLN A 388 15.10 -10.73 -6.95
C GLN A 388 14.61 -12.16 -6.66
N SER A 389 14.35 -12.97 -7.69
CA SER A 389 14.01 -14.40 -7.53
C SER A 389 15.12 -15.16 -6.82
N GLY A 390 16.39 -14.85 -7.10
CA GLY A 390 17.54 -15.44 -6.39
C GLY A 390 17.55 -15.11 -4.89
N ILE A 391 17.27 -13.85 -4.52
CA ILE A 391 17.15 -13.43 -3.11
C ILE A 391 15.97 -14.13 -2.45
N TYR A 392 14.81 -14.15 -3.10
CA TYR A 392 13.63 -14.82 -2.59
C TYR A 392 13.71 -16.34 -2.58
N ARG A 393 14.75 -16.92 -3.19
CA ARG A 393 14.92 -18.37 -3.42
C ARG A 393 13.74 -18.97 -4.17
N LEU A 394 13.18 -18.22 -5.12
CA LEU A 394 12.08 -18.66 -5.94
C LEU A 394 12.58 -19.22 -7.26
N LYS A 395 12.00 -20.36 -7.65
CA LYS A 395 12.03 -20.82 -9.04
C LYS A 395 10.74 -20.33 -9.68
N THR A 396 10.85 -19.37 -10.58
CA THR A 396 9.70 -18.74 -11.24
C THR A 396 9.76 -18.99 -12.74
N ALA A 397 8.64 -19.41 -13.33
CA ALA A 397 8.47 -19.43 -14.78
C ALA A 397 7.94 -18.07 -15.26
N LYS A 398 8.27 -17.67 -16.49
CA LYS A 398 7.63 -16.50 -17.12
C LYS A 398 6.13 -16.76 -17.28
N LYS A 399 5.33 -15.72 -17.11
CA LYS A 399 3.88 -15.75 -17.29
C LYS A 399 3.45 -14.63 -18.24
N THR A 400 2.34 -14.83 -18.92
CA THR A 400 1.73 -13.84 -19.80
C THR A 400 0.22 -13.96 -19.65
N PHE A 401 -0.47 -12.83 -19.59
CA PHE A 401 -1.93 -12.84 -19.68
C PHE A 401 -2.34 -12.95 -21.14
N GLU A 402 -3.23 -13.89 -21.44
CA GLU A 402 -3.89 -13.95 -22.73
C GLU A 402 -4.97 -12.87 -22.76
N VAL A 403 -4.68 -11.77 -23.44
CA VAL A 403 -5.61 -10.65 -23.65
C VAL A 403 -5.67 -10.35 -25.15
N GLU A 404 -6.88 -10.23 -25.67
CA GLU A 404 -7.14 -10.01 -27.10
C GLU A 404 -6.48 -8.73 -27.62
N ASN A 405 -6.41 -7.69 -26.78
CA ASN A 405 -5.74 -6.43 -27.06
C ASN A 405 -4.82 -6.05 -25.89
N PRO A 406 -3.54 -6.45 -25.91
CA PRO A 406 -2.63 -6.14 -24.82
C PRO A 406 -2.37 -4.62 -24.77
N LEU A 407 -2.76 -3.99 -23.66
CA LEU A 407 -2.45 -2.59 -23.39
C LEU A 407 -0.92 -2.37 -23.38
N PRO A 408 -0.42 -1.17 -23.69
CA PRO A 408 1.01 -0.90 -23.70
C PRO A 408 1.65 -1.10 -22.30
N PRO A 409 2.87 -1.67 -22.23
CA PRO A 409 3.61 -1.74 -20.98
C PRO A 409 4.04 -0.35 -20.53
N VAL A 410 4.12 -0.16 -19.22
CA VAL A 410 4.66 1.08 -18.65
C VAL A 410 6.17 0.92 -18.46
N SER A 411 6.94 1.89 -18.96
CA SER A 411 8.36 1.97 -18.63
C SER A 411 8.50 2.61 -17.25
N ILE A 412 8.63 1.76 -16.23
CA ILE A 412 8.93 2.17 -14.84
C ILE A 412 10.40 2.51 -14.63
N HIS A 413 11.24 2.28 -15.64
CA HIS A 413 12.61 2.78 -15.62
C HIS A 413 12.52 4.26 -15.89
N TYR A 414 12.86 5.08 -14.89
CA TYR A 414 12.92 6.54 -14.92
C TYR A 414 13.97 7.07 -15.93
N ARG A 415 13.98 6.50 -17.14
CA ARG A 415 14.86 6.68 -18.28
C ARG A 415 16.30 6.23 -18.00
N SER A 416 16.70 5.12 -18.62
CA SER A 416 18.11 4.77 -18.80
C SER A 416 18.65 5.55 -19.98
N ALA A 417 19.80 6.23 -19.85
CA ALA A 417 20.48 6.74 -21.03
C ALA A 417 20.98 5.56 -21.88
N GLU A 418 20.59 5.52 -23.15
CA GLU A 418 21.19 4.64 -24.15
C GLU A 418 22.57 5.16 -24.61
N ARG A 419 23.46 5.51 -23.68
CA ARG A 419 24.85 5.80 -24.05
C ARG A 419 25.65 4.51 -23.95
N GLN A 420 26.09 3.98 -25.09
CA GLN A 420 27.22 3.05 -25.12
C GLN A 420 28.40 3.71 -24.40
N VAL A 421 28.80 3.13 -23.28
CA VAL A 421 30.05 3.52 -22.61
C VAL A 421 31.18 2.77 -23.30
N GLU A 422 32.22 3.49 -23.74
CA GLU A 422 33.45 2.92 -24.31
C GLU A 422 34.06 1.85 -23.39
N GLU A 423 34.75 0.89 -24.03
CA GLU A 423 35.31 -0.33 -23.42
C GLU A 423 36.03 -0.08 -22.09
N GLY A 424 35.66 -0.87 -21.07
CA GLY A 424 36.38 -0.94 -19.79
C GLY A 424 35.66 -0.41 -18.55
N ARG A 425 34.43 0.11 -18.69
CA ARG A 425 33.57 0.48 -17.54
C ARG A 425 32.38 -0.47 -17.44
N TYR A 426 32.26 -1.21 -16.34
CA TYR A 426 31.07 -2.00 -16.05
C TYR A 426 29.88 -1.07 -15.79
N GLU A 427 28.87 -1.15 -16.65
CA GLU A 427 27.58 -0.48 -16.45
C GLU A 427 26.60 -1.51 -15.86
N TYR A 428 26.12 -1.28 -14.64
CA TYR A 428 25.08 -2.11 -14.05
C TYR A 428 23.74 -1.77 -14.73
N ARG A 429 23.30 -2.60 -15.69
CA ARG A 429 21.95 -2.45 -16.26
C ARG A 429 20.92 -2.96 -15.26
N HIS A 430 20.08 -2.07 -14.76
CA HIS A 430 18.88 -2.44 -14.02
C HIS A 430 18.04 -3.39 -14.88
N THR A 431 17.88 -4.64 -14.44
CA THR A 431 17.15 -5.65 -15.21
C THR A 431 15.65 -5.45 -14.99
N PRO A 432 14.86 -5.26 -16.07
CA PRO A 432 13.40 -5.13 -15.96
C PRO A 432 12.77 -6.30 -15.20
N LEU A 433 11.66 -6.04 -14.53
CA LEU A 433 10.84 -7.08 -13.92
C LEU A 433 9.98 -7.75 -14.98
N ASP A 434 9.95 -9.08 -14.97
CA ASP A 434 9.05 -9.88 -15.80
C ASP A 434 7.83 -10.30 -14.96
N LEU A 435 6.69 -10.48 -15.63
CA LEU A 435 5.55 -11.17 -15.05
C LEU A 435 5.89 -12.65 -14.88
N VAL A 436 5.67 -13.19 -13.67
CA VAL A 436 6.05 -14.56 -13.31
C VAL A 436 4.89 -15.35 -12.72
N ASP A 437 4.96 -16.68 -12.87
CA ASP A 437 4.06 -17.62 -12.21
C ASP A 437 4.52 -17.88 -10.77
N LEU A 438 3.57 -17.76 -9.84
CA LEU A 438 3.76 -18.00 -8.40
C LEU A 438 2.89 -19.15 -7.88
N SER A 439 2.24 -19.89 -8.78
CA SER A 439 1.44 -21.07 -8.46
C SER A 439 2.24 -22.07 -7.60
N GLY A 440 1.61 -22.56 -6.52
CA GLY A 440 2.25 -23.50 -5.60
C GLY A 440 3.24 -22.88 -4.59
N THR A 441 3.35 -21.55 -4.55
CA THR A 441 4.15 -20.84 -3.53
C THR A 441 3.26 -20.21 -2.47
N ASP A 442 3.84 -19.77 -1.34
CA ASP A 442 3.15 -18.94 -0.35
C ASP A 442 3.04 -17.46 -0.79
N ARG A 443 3.57 -17.11 -1.98
CA ARG A 443 3.57 -15.74 -2.50
C ARG A 443 2.36 -15.47 -3.39
N GLY A 444 2.02 -14.19 -3.50
CA GLY A 444 0.86 -13.72 -4.26
C GLY A 444 0.11 -12.64 -3.48
N GLY A 445 -0.35 -11.61 -4.19
CA GLY A 445 -1.07 -10.48 -3.60
C GLY A 445 -0.21 -9.62 -2.67
N PHE A 446 -0.78 -8.54 -2.16
CA PHE A 446 -0.05 -7.58 -1.32
C PHE A 446 0.27 -8.09 0.08
N ILE A 447 -0.31 -9.21 0.53
CA ILE A 447 -0.05 -9.76 1.86
C ILE A 447 1.37 -10.36 1.95
N THR A 448 1.87 -10.93 0.85
CA THR A 448 3.13 -11.69 0.82
C THR A 448 4.13 -11.18 -0.23
N ILE A 449 3.82 -10.06 -0.86
CA ILE A 449 4.73 -9.33 -1.74
C ILE A 449 5.92 -8.78 -0.93
N GLY A 450 7.10 -8.72 -1.56
CA GLY A 450 8.32 -8.28 -0.89
C GLY A 450 8.22 -6.87 -0.32
N SER A 451 7.55 -5.97 -1.04
CA SER A 451 7.38 -4.58 -0.63
C SER A 451 6.67 -4.42 0.71
N THR A 452 5.53 -5.08 0.91
CA THR A 452 4.79 -5.09 2.17
C THR A 452 5.61 -5.71 3.30
N LEU A 453 6.25 -6.84 3.04
CA LEU A 453 7.05 -7.55 4.04
C LEU A 453 8.22 -6.70 4.54
N SER A 454 8.85 -5.92 3.65
CA SER A 454 9.88 -4.95 4.00
C SER A 454 9.31 -3.71 4.70
N ALA A 455 8.25 -3.10 4.17
CA ALA A 455 7.65 -1.88 4.70
C ALA A 455 7.06 -2.05 6.11
N THR A 456 6.63 -3.27 6.44
CA THR A 456 6.14 -3.64 7.78
C THR A 456 7.23 -4.12 8.72
N SER A 457 8.49 -4.11 8.30
CA SER A 457 9.64 -4.56 9.11
C SER A 457 10.50 -3.37 9.57
N THR A 458 11.57 -3.67 10.29
CA THR A 458 12.68 -2.74 10.53
C THR A 458 13.92 -3.25 9.79
N GLU A 459 14.96 -2.42 9.66
CA GLU A 459 16.18 -2.77 8.89
C GLU A 459 16.78 -4.13 9.28
N ASN A 460 16.73 -4.49 10.56
CA ASN A 460 17.42 -5.66 11.09
C ASN A 460 16.50 -6.77 11.64
N ARG A 461 15.17 -6.61 11.57
CA ARG A 461 14.22 -7.63 12.07
C ARG A 461 12.80 -7.45 11.53
N THR A 462 12.06 -8.55 11.51
CA THR A 462 10.61 -8.58 11.26
C THR A 462 9.82 -7.88 12.38
N SER A 463 8.55 -7.56 12.10
CA SER A 463 7.60 -7.11 13.10
C SER A 463 6.22 -7.73 12.87
N PRO A 464 5.89 -8.81 13.61
CA PRO A 464 4.56 -9.43 13.55
C PRO A 464 3.45 -8.40 13.78
N ILE A 465 3.63 -7.52 14.78
CA ILE A 465 2.62 -6.51 15.13
C ILE A 465 2.33 -5.59 13.95
N ARG A 466 3.35 -5.03 13.30
CA ARG A 466 3.17 -4.15 12.14
C ARG A 466 2.53 -4.89 10.96
N ARG A 467 2.89 -6.15 10.73
CA ARG A 467 2.28 -7.00 9.69
C ARG A 467 0.80 -7.25 9.96
N GLY A 468 0.44 -7.59 11.20
CA GLY A 468 -0.95 -7.80 11.62
C GLY A 468 -1.78 -6.54 11.49
N VAL A 469 -1.28 -5.40 11.99
CA VAL A 469 -1.94 -4.09 11.84
C VAL A 469 -2.13 -3.75 10.37
N TRP A 470 -1.09 -3.94 9.55
CA TRP A 470 -1.16 -3.66 8.12
C TRP A 470 -2.25 -4.49 7.42
N VAL A 471 -2.37 -5.79 7.71
CA VAL A 471 -3.46 -6.62 7.14
C VAL A 471 -4.81 -6.10 7.60
N MET A 472 -4.97 -5.80 8.89
CA MET A 472 -6.26 -5.33 9.39
C MET A 472 -6.66 -3.97 8.79
N GLU A 473 -5.72 -3.02 8.66
CA GLU A 473 -6.02 -1.67 8.16
C GLU A 473 -6.09 -1.59 6.64
N ARG A 474 -5.17 -2.26 5.94
CA ARG A 474 -5.03 -2.15 4.49
C ARG A 474 -5.90 -3.16 3.75
N ILE A 475 -6.14 -4.35 4.31
CA ILE A 475 -6.97 -5.39 3.68
C ILE A 475 -8.40 -5.36 4.22
N LEU A 476 -8.60 -5.34 5.55
CA LEU A 476 -9.92 -5.42 6.16
C LEU A 476 -10.58 -4.06 6.47
N GLY A 477 -9.85 -2.95 6.37
CA GLY A 477 -10.38 -1.62 6.67
C GLY A 477 -10.65 -1.36 8.16
N GLU A 478 -10.08 -2.16 9.06
CA GLU A 478 -10.19 -1.99 10.51
C GLU A 478 -9.06 -1.08 11.03
N HIS A 479 -9.41 0.12 11.48
CA HIS A 479 -8.45 1.06 12.06
C HIS A 479 -8.17 0.77 13.55
N PHE A 480 -6.91 0.91 13.96
CA PHE A 480 -6.48 0.78 15.35
C PHE A 480 -5.77 2.05 15.81
N GLU A 481 -6.42 2.78 16.73
CA GLU A 481 -5.76 3.88 17.44
C GLU A 481 -4.77 3.29 18.47
N GLN A 482 -3.57 3.89 18.56
CA GLN A 482 -2.60 3.49 19.58
C GLN A 482 -3.12 3.90 20.97
N PRO A 483 -3.04 3.02 21.99
CA PRO A 483 -3.36 3.41 23.36
C PRO A 483 -2.49 4.60 23.82
N GLU A 484 -3.02 5.50 24.66
CA GLU A 484 -2.27 6.67 25.15
C GLU A 484 -1.03 6.29 25.98
N ASP A 485 -1.06 5.15 26.68
CA ASP A 485 0.00 4.68 27.58
C ASP A 485 0.69 3.40 27.05
N VAL A 486 1.39 3.45 25.91
CA VAL A 486 2.20 2.31 25.44
C VAL A 486 3.55 2.26 26.18
N PRO A 487 3.85 1.23 26.99
CA PRO A 487 5.14 1.12 27.66
C PRO A 487 6.28 0.86 26.68
N ASP A 488 7.45 1.48 26.91
CA ASP A 488 8.63 1.27 26.06
C ASP A 488 9.10 -0.20 26.13
N LEU A 489 9.10 -0.88 24.99
CA LEU A 489 9.58 -2.26 24.86
C LEU A 489 11.07 -2.40 25.22
N LYS A 490 11.90 -1.41 24.94
CA LYS A 490 13.32 -1.38 25.35
C LYS A 490 13.45 -1.26 26.85
N GLU A 491 12.63 -0.46 27.52
CA GLU A 491 12.61 -0.41 28.98
C GLU A 491 12.15 -1.73 29.59
N THR A 492 11.15 -2.38 28.98
CA THR A 492 10.65 -3.68 29.42
C THR A 492 11.73 -4.76 29.25
N GLN A 493 12.44 -4.77 28.12
CA GLN A 493 13.59 -5.63 27.86
C GLN A 493 14.73 -5.38 28.86
N LYS A 494 14.99 -4.11 29.17
CA LYS A 494 16.02 -3.70 30.14
C LYS A 494 15.65 -4.17 31.55
N LYS A 495 14.41 -3.95 32.01
CA LYS A 495 13.89 -4.43 33.30
C LYS A 495 13.96 -5.96 33.42
N ALA A 496 13.60 -6.70 32.36
CA ALA A 496 13.74 -8.16 32.35
C ALA A 496 15.21 -8.60 32.49
N THR A 497 16.12 -7.90 31.81
CA THR A 497 17.56 -8.15 31.89
C THR A 497 18.12 -7.82 33.27
N ASP A 498 17.71 -6.68 33.85
CA ASP A 498 18.10 -6.21 35.18
C ASP A 498 17.61 -7.18 36.28
N GLN A 499 16.46 -7.82 36.06
CA GLN A 499 15.90 -8.87 36.92
C GLN A 499 16.48 -10.27 36.65
N LYS A 500 17.48 -10.40 35.76
CA LYS A 500 18.10 -11.66 35.33
C LYS A 500 17.13 -12.68 34.70
N LEU A 501 15.99 -12.22 34.20
CA LEU A 501 15.03 -13.06 33.49
C LEU A 501 15.53 -13.30 32.06
N LYS A 502 15.76 -14.56 31.66
CA LYS A 502 16.13 -14.95 30.29
C LYS A 502 14.88 -15.14 29.43
N LEU A 503 14.23 -14.04 29.08
CA LEU A 503 13.03 -14.06 28.23
C LEU A 503 13.41 -13.86 26.76
N SER A 504 12.86 -14.69 25.89
CA SER A 504 12.89 -14.53 24.45
C SER A 504 12.10 -13.30 24.01
N HIS A 505 12.35 -12.82 22.78
CA HIS A 505 11.61 -11.68 22.24
C HIS A 505 10.10 -11.95 22.17
N GLY A 506 9.71 -13.19 21.83
CA GLY A 506 8.30 -13.62 21.83
C GLY A 506 7.66 -13.59 23.21
N GLU A 507 8.39 -13.96 24.27
CA GLU A 507 7.89 -13.87 25.65
C GLU A 507 7.74 -12.42 26.12
N ILE A 508 8.62 -11.52 25.68
CA ILE A 508 8.54 -10.09 25.98
C ILE A 508 7.36 -9.43 25.28
N LEU A 509 7.14 -9.75 24.01
CA LEU A 509 5.95 -9.35 23.26
C LEU A 509 4.67 -9.90 23.91
N LYS A 510 4.67 -11.17 24.33
CA LYS A 510 3.52 -11.80 25.00
C LYS A 510 3.20 -11.14 26.34
N MET A 511 4.21 -10.75 27.12
CA MET A 511 3.97 -9.98 28.35
C MET A 511 3.44 -8.58 28.04
N HIS A 512 3.96 -7.91 27.01
CA HIS A 512 3.46 -6.60 26.58
C HIS A 512 2.00 -6.69 26.14
N SER A 513 1.66 -7.65 25.27
CA SER A 513 0.29 -7.85 24.80
C SER A 513 -0.65 -8.42 25.85
N SER A 514 -0.14 -8.93 26.99
CA SER A 514 -0.97 -9.39 28.12
C SER A 514 -1.54 -8.26 28.99
N GLN A 515 -1.09 -7.01 28.82
CA GLN A 515 -1.64 -5.86 29.53
C GLN A 515 -3.10 -5.60 29.12
N ALA A 516 -3.97 -5.28 30.07
CA ALA A 516 -5.42 -5.21 29.84
C ALA A 516 -5.82 -4.22 28.71
N GLY A 517 -5.09 -3.12 28.53
CA GLY A 517 -5.29 -2.18 27.42
C GLY A 517 -4.85 -2.76 26.07
N CYS A 518 -3.68 -3.38 26.01
CA CYS A 518 -3.08 -3.92 24.78
C CYS A 518 -3.76 -5.23 24.31
N ALA A 519 -4.15 -6.11 25.24
CA ALA A 519 -4.71 -7.44 24.94
C ALA A 519 -5.98 -7.38 24.08
N SER A 520 -6.73 -6.28 24.18
CA SER A 520 -7.99 -6.06 23.47
C SER A 520 -7.82 -6.03 21.95
N CYS A 521 -6.73 -5.44 21.45
CA CYS A 521 -6.41 -5.36 20.03
C CYS A 521 -5.44 -6.47 19.60
N HIS A 522 -4.46 -6.80 20.44
CA HIS A 522 -3.43 -7.80 20.14
C HIS A 522 -4.00 -9.21 19.92
N LYS A 523 -5.16 -9.56 20.50
CA LYS A 523 -5.85 -10.83 20.19
C LYS A 523 -6.20 -11.00 18.70
N TYR A 524 -6.32 -9.90 17.96
CA TYR A 524 -6.65 -9.89 16.53
C TYR A 524 -5.43 -9.63 15.65
N ILE A 525 -4.49 -8.82 16.13
CA ILE A 525 -3.30 -8.40 15.39
C ILE A 525 -2.21 -9.48 15.43
N ASP A 526 -1.89 -9.97 16.63
CA ASP A 526 -0.74 -10.85 16.85
C ASP A 526 -0.84 -12.11 16.00
N PRO A 527 -1.97 -12.85 15.99
CA PRO A 527 -2.00 -14.11 15.25
C PRO A 527 -1.80 -13.90 13.75
N ILE A 528 -2.42 -12.87 13.16
CA ILE A 528 -2.22 -12.52 11.74
C ILE A 528 -0.75 -12.22 11.46
N GLY A 529 -0.15 -11.37 12.28
CA GLY A 529 1.25 -10.99 12.19
C GLY A 529 2.22 -12.16 12.28
N PHE A 530 2.04 -13.02 13.29
CA PHE A 530 2.89 -14.20 13.50
C PHE A 530 2.70 -15.23 12.39
N GLY A 531 1.51 -15.33 11.80
CA GLY A 531 1.27 -16.16 10.63
C GLY A 531 2.08 -15.78 9.39
N LEU A 532 2.58 -14.54 9.34
CA LEU A 532 3.46 -14.05 8.28
C LEU A 532 4.95 -14.15 8.66
N GLU A 533 5.32 -14.66 9.83
CA GLU A 533 6.73 -14.86 10.23
C GLU A 533 7.42 -16.02 9.49
N GLY A 534 6.71 -16.68 8.56
CA GLY A 534 7.32 -17.47 7.50
C GLY A 534 8.21 -16.65 6.56
N PHE A 535 8.14 -15.32 6.59
CA PHE A 535 9.01 -14.42 5.82
C PHE A 535 9.88 -13.53 6.71
N ASP A 536 11.10 -13.22 6.29
CA ASP A 536 12.00 -12.29 6.98
C ASP A 536 11.75 -10.82 6.62
N GLN A 537 12.57 -9.92 7.13
CA GLN A 537 12.43 -8.47 6.92
C GLN A 537 12.67 -8.02 5.48
N LEU A 538 13.30 -8.86 4.64
CA LEU A 538 13.51 -8.62 3.22
C LEU A 538 12.48 -9.37 2.37
N GLY A 539 11.54 -10.06 3.03
CA GLY A 539 10.54 -10.89 2.42
C GLY A 539 11.05 -12.25 1.96
N MET A 540 12.24 -12.70 2.36
CA MET A 540 12.72 -14.06 2.05
C MET A 540 12.02 -15.11 2.90
N ASN A 541 11.85 -16.33 2.38
CA ASN A 541 11.31 -17.42 3.17
C ASN A 541 12.25 -17.74 4.33
N ARG A 542 11.72 -17.65 5.55
CA ARG A 542 12.41 -18.14 6.75
C ARG A 542 12.22 -19.64 6.82
N THR A 543 13.32 -20.35 6.84
CA THR A 543 13.38 -21.74 7.34
C THR A 543 13.04 -21.81 8.84
N VAL A 544 12.86 -20.66 9.47
CA VAL A 544 12.71 -20.42 10.89
C VAL A 544 11.37 -19.76 11.18
N ILE A 545 10.34 -20.57 11.38
CA ILE A 545 9.29 -20.19 12.32
C ILE A 545 9.81 -20.65 13.69
N ASP A 546 9.82 -19.76 14.68
CA ASP A 546 10.02 -20.10 16.10
C ASP A 546 8.84 -20.93 16.66
N SER A 547 8.29 -21.84 15.86
CA SER A 547 7.50 -22.96 16.36
C SER A 547 8.54 -24.00 16.77
N ASN A 548 8.64 -24.27 18.07
CA ASN A 548 9.30 -25.47 18.56
C ASN A 548 8.65 -26.65 17.83
N PRO A 549 9.27 -27.26 16.80
CA PRO A 549 8.57 -28.23 15.99
C PRO A 549 8.20 -29.42 16.89
N GLU A 550 6.95 -29.86 16.82
CA GLU A 550 6.48 -31.04 17.58
C GLU A 550 6.88 -32.36 16.89
N GLY A 551 7.63 -32.26 15.79
CA GLY A 551 8.17 -33.38 15.02
C GLY A 551 9.01 -34.36 15.83
N GLU A 552 9.37 -35.47 15.19
CA GLU A 552 10.17 -36.54 15.81
C GLU A 552 11.53 -35.99 16.26
N LYS A 553 11.89 -36.25 17.52
CA LYS A 553 13.13 -35.76 18.13
C LYS A 553 14.14 -36.89 18.22
N LEU A 554 15.23 -36.74 17.48
CA LEU A 554 16.41 -37.59 17.57
C LEU A 554 17.50 -36.85 18.35
N HIS A 555 18.40 -37.60 18.97
CA HIS A 555 19.47 -37.03 19.77
C HIS A 555 20.83 -37.28 19.15
N TRP A 556 21.73 -36.31 19.32
CA TRP A 556 23.15 -36.50 19.07
C TRP A 556 23.95 -36.19 20.33
N THR A 557 25.00 -36.99 20.56
CA THR A 557 25.90 -36.87 21.71
C THR A 557 27.34 -36.69 21.25
N SER A 558 28.21 -36.24 22.16
CA SER A 558 29.63 -36.08 21.87
C SER A 558 30.34 -37.38 21.45
N GLU A 559 29.90 -38.54 21.95
CA GLU A 559 30.42 -39.86 21.54
C GLU A 559 30.16 -40.17 20.05
N GLN A 560 29.10 -39.60 19.49
CA GLN A 560 28.72 -39.77 18.09
C GLN A 560 29.44 -38.77 17.17
N ILE A 561 30.22 -37.82 17.68
CA ILE A 561 30.77 -36.76 16.83
C ILE A 561 32.24 -37.02 16.48
N PRO A 562 32.56 -37.22 15.20
CA PRO A 562 33.94 -37.41 14.74
C PRO A 562 34.71 -36.07 14.68
N LYS A 563 36.03 -36.13 14.87
CA LYS A 563 36.95 -34.97 14.73
C LYS A 563 37.14 -34.51 13.27
N ALA A 564 36.91 -35.42 12.32
CA ALA A 564 36.83 -35.15 10.89
C ALA A 564 35.39 -35.39 10.42
N TYR A 565 34.99 -34.89 9.25
CA TYR A 565 33.67 -35.24 8.71
C TYR A 565 33.51 -36.76 8.61
N ALA A 566 32.41 -37.27 9.16
CA ALA A 566 31.98 -38.65 8.91
C ALA A 566 30.46 -38.74 8.79
N ASP A 567 30.01 -39.72 8.02
CA ASP A 567 28.59 -40.03 7.89
C ASP A 567 28.00 -40.50 9.22
N ARG A 568 26.87 -39.91 9.58
CA ARG A 568 26.01 -40.35 10.67
C ARG A 568 24.61 -40.60 10.16
N SER A 569 23.94 -41.54 10.81
CA SER A 569 22.60 -41.94 10.44
C SER A 569 21.71 -42.05 11.67
N TRP A 570 20.44 -41.72 11.47
CA TRP A 570 19.39 -41.82 12.47
C TRP A 570 18.16 -42.43 11.80
N ASP A 571 17.67 -43.54 12.34
CA ASP A 571 16.42 -44.15 11.86
C ASP A 571 15.22 -43.33 12.35
N LEU A 572 14.24 -43.14 11.47
CA LEU A 572 13.02 -42.39 11.75
C LEU A 572 11.89 -43.37 12.06
N ALA A 573 11.28 -43.21 13.22
CA ALA A 573 10.15 -44.02 13.64
C ALA A 573 8.84 -43.56 13.01
N ARG A 574 8.75 -42.28 12.64
CA ARG A 574 7.52 -41.68 12.13
C ARG A 574 7.31 -41.96 10.63
N PRO A 575 6.09 -42.38 10.23
CA PRO A 575 5.78 -42.53 8.82
C PRO A 575 5.69 -41.18 8.10
N MET A 576 6.05 -41.15 6.83
CA MET A 576 5.97 -39.98 5.95
C MET A 576 4.96 -40.21 4.83
N MET A 577 4.11 -39.23 4.58
CA MET A 577 3.09 -39.32 3.54
C MET A 577 3.66 -38.86 2.19
N ALA A 578 3.23 -39.52 1.11
CA ALA A 578 3.42 -39.05 -0.25
C ALA A 578 3.02 -37.57 -0.39
N GLY A 579 3.85 -36.77 -1.07
CA GLY A 579 3.64 -35.34 -1.26
C GLY A 579 3.93 -34.45 -0.05
N ALA A 580 4.30 -35.02 1.11
CA ALA A 580 4.59 -34.23 2.31
C ALA A 580 5.93 -33.49 2.20
N GLU A 581 6.00 -32.26 2.71
CA GLU A 581 7.25 -31.55 2.97
C GLU A 581 7.81 -31.96 4.32
N VAL A 582 9.03 -32.48 4.34
CA VAL A 582 9.76 -32.87 5.55
C VAL A 582 10.87 -31.88 5.82
N ARG A 583 10.95 -31.41 7.07
CA ARG A 583 11.98 -30.47 7.52
C ARG A 583 12.86 -31.10 8.58
N VAL A 584 14.17 -31.04 8.39
CA VAL A 584 15.16 -31.55 9.34
C VAL A 584 15.91 -30.40 9.99
N TYR A 585 15.79 -30.28 11.31
CA TYR A 585 16.40 -29.23 12.11
C TYR A 585 17.53 -29.81 12.95
N PHE A 586 18.74 -29.26 12.89
CA PHE A 586 19.80 -29.59 13.84
C PHE A 586 19.93 -28.48 14.89
N GLN A 587 19.65 -28.80 16.15
CA GLN A 587 19.66 -27.86 17.27
C GLN A 587 20.72 -28.25 18.30
N TRP A 588 21.46 -27.26 18.77
CA TRP A 588 22.39 -27.41 19.89
C TRP A 588 21.66 -27.18 21.22
N VAL A 589 21.90 -28.05 22.20
CA VAL A 589 21.26 -27.98 23.53
C VAL A 589 22.26 -27.62 24.62
N ARG A 590 23.48 -28.19 24.61
CA ARG A 590 24.49 -28.00 25.66
C ARG A 590 25.90 -28.33 25.14
N GLY A 591 26.93 -27.65 25.65
CA GLY A 591 28.36 -27.95 25.36
C GLY A 591 29.21 -26.73 24.98
N GLY A 592 30.49 -26.95 24.71
CA GLY A 592 31.43 -25.88 24.31
C GLY A 592 31.58 -25.68 22.79
N HIS A 593 31.03 -26.58 21.96
CA HIS A 593 31.44 -26.70 20.54
C HIS A 593 30.27 -26.90 19.55
N ARG A 594 30.56 -26.61 18.28
CA ARG A 594 29.66 -26.55 17.12
C ARG A 594 29.64 -27.90 16.37
N LEU A 595 28.48 -28.32 15.88
CA LEU A 595 28.35 -29.39 14.88
C LEU A 595 28.40 -28.74 13.50
N ASP A 596 29.37 -29.06 12.68
CA ASP A 596 29.36 -28.75 11.24
C ASP A 596 28.71 -29.91 10.48
N ILE A 597 27.81 -29.59 9.55
CA ILE A 597 26.88 -30.52 8.91
C ILE A 597 26.90 -30.24 7.41
N LYS A 598 26.92 -31.29 6.59
CA LYS A 598 26.76 -31.21 5.13
C LYS A 598 26.18 -32.51 4.60
N ASN A 599 25.78 -32.53 3.34
CA ASN A 599 25.30 -33.73 2.64
C ASN A 599 24.19 -34.46 3.42
N VAL A 600 23.14 -33.73 3.80
CA VAL A 600 22.01 -34.30 4.54
C VAL A 600 21.08 -35.02 3.58
N ARG A 601 20.66 -36.23 3.94
CA ARG A 601 19.85 -37.09 3.09
C ARG A 601 18.74 -37.79 3.85
N LEU A 602 17.65 -38.05 3.15
CA LEU A 602 16.59 -38.96 3.59
C LEU A 602 16.56 -40.16 2.65
N ASP A 603 16.73 -41.35 3.22
CA ASP A 603 16.84 -42.61 2.50
C ASP A 603 15.70 -43.56 2.92
N ALA A 604 14.95 -44.11 1.97
CA ALA A 604 13.96 -45.17 2.22
C ALA A 604 13.74 -46.06 0.98
N GLY A 605 14.09 -47.35 1.08
CA GLY A 605 14.08 -48.25 -0.08
C GLY A 605 15.01 -47.73 -1.18
N ASP A 606 14.48 -47.54 -2.39
CA ASP A 606 15.19 -46.98 -3.55
C ASP A 606 15.13 -45.44 -3.64
N VAL A 607 14.47 -44.78 -2.67
CA VAL A 607 14.30 -43.32 -2.66
C VAL A 607 15.42 -42.67 -1.85
N HIS A 608 16.17 -41.77 -2.49
CA HIS A 608 17.26 -41.00 -1.90
C HIS A 608 17.06 -39.51 -2.16
N LEU A 609 16.71 -38.75 -1.12
CA LEU A 609 16.54 -37.30 -1.20
C LEU A 609 17.79 -36.63 -0.61
N VAL A 610 18.44 -35.76 -1.38
CA VAL A 610 19.74 -35.18 -0.99
C VAL A 610 19.69 -33.66 -1.00
N ASP A 611 20.20 -33.06 0.06
CA ASP A 611 20.47 -31.63 0.14
C ASP A 611 21.92 -31.40 0.60
N ALA A 612 22.71 -30.82 -0.31
CA ALA A 612 24.15 -30.66 -0.17
C ALA A 612 24.56 -29.33 0.48
N HIS A 613 23.61 -28.48 0.91
CA HIS A 613 23.99 -27.25 1.58
C HIS A 613 24.68 -27.56 2.92
N THR A 614 25.67 -26.73 3.27
CA THR A 614 26.37 -26.83 4.54
C THR A 614 25.60 -26.12 5.63
N GLY A 615 25.80 -26.54 6.88
CA GLY A 615 25.15 -25.94 8.04
C GLY A 615 25.91 -26.22 9.32
N PHE A 616 25.55 -25.49 10.38
CA PHE A 616 26.14 -25.64 11.70
C PHE A 616 25.25 -25.27 12.88
N SER A 617 25.45 -25.94 14.02
CA SER A 617 24.58 -25.80 15.21
C SER A 617 25.04 -24.74 16.24
N GLY A 618 26.22 -24.15 16.09
CA GLY A 618 26.85 -23.26 17.08
C GLY A 618 26.88 -21.78 16.69
N GLY A 619 26.03 -20.96 17.34
CA GLY A 619 26.01 -19.49 17.25
C GLY A 619 24.63 -18.91 17.58
N LYS A 620 24.55 -17.71 18.17
CA LYS A 620 23.27 -16.98 18.24
C LYS A 620 22.79 -16.73 16.81
N ASN A 621 21.59 -17.22 16.47
CA ASN A 621 20.87 -17.01 15.21
C ASN A 621 21.33 -17.78 13.96
N ASN A 622 22.11 -18.86 14.06
CA ASN A 622 22.33 -19.73 12.90
C ASN A 622 21.39 -20.96 12.98
N LYS A 623 20.41 -21.02 12.07
CA LYS A 623 19.50 -22.16 11.95
C LYS A 623 19.69 -22.80 10.57
N ASN A 624 20.12 -24.06 10.56
CA ASN A 624 20.27 -24.84 9.33
C ASN A 624 19.14 -25.86 9.29
N VAL A 625 18.38 -25.79 8.21
CA VAL A 625 17.19 -26.61 7.99
C VAL A 625 17.29 -27.17 6.59
N TRP A 626 17.22 -28.49 6.51
CA TRP A 626 17.17 -29.20 5.24
C TRP A 626 15.70 -29.53 4.96
N ILE A 627 15.27 -29.27 3.73
CA ILE A 627 13.87 -29.42 3.31
C ILE A 627 13.80 -30.47 2.21
N PHE A 628 12.91 -31.43 2.37
CA PHE A 628 12.70 -32.53 1.43
C PHE A 628 11.22 -32.62 1.06
N THR A 629 10.93 -32.92 -0.20
CA THR A 629 9.57 -33.27 -0.64
C THR A 629 9.52 -34.77 -0.89
N ILE A 630 8.57 -35.45 -0.25
CA ILE A 630 8.41 -36.89 -0.38
C ILE A 630 7.71 -37.21 -1.72
N PRO A 631 8.33 -37.98 -2.63
CA PRO A 631 7.71 -38.37 -3.90
C PRO A 631 6.45 -39.20 -3.70
N ASP A 632 5.55 -39.17 -4.68
CA ASP A 632 4.26 -39.89 -4.60
C ASP A 632 4.41 -41.42 -4.52
N ASN A 633 5.52 -41.96 -5.02
CA ASN A 633 5.85 -43.38 -5.01
C ASN A 633 6.71 -43.82 -3.81
N ALA A 634 6.96 -42.93 -2.84
CA ALA A 634 7.85 -43.23 -1.74
C ALA A 634 7.19 -44.11 -0.66
N PRO A 635 7.96 -44.98 0.01
CA PRO A 635 7.43 -45.82 1.08
C PRO A 635 7.00 -44.98 2.29
N ALA A 636 5.91 -45.40 2.95
CA ALA A 636 5.39 -44.68 4.11
C ALA A 636 6.29 -44.78 5.36
N SER A 637 7.17 -45.78 5.44
CA SER A 637 8.00 -46.06 6.63
C SER A 637 9.39 -46.58 6.23
N GLY A 638 10.31 -46.66 7.20
CA GLY A 638 11.68 -47.14 6.97
C GLY A 638 12.63 -46.03 6.52
N TRP A 639 12.29 -44.78 6.81
CA TRP A 639 13.11 -43.63 6.51
C TRP A 639 14.33 -43.54 7.43
N ARG A 640 15.47 -43.22 6.86
CA ARG A 640 16.73 -42.97 7.56
C ARG A 640 17.24 -41.59 7.18
N LEU A 641 17.51 -40.78 8.19
CA LEU A 641 18.23 -39.54 8.03
C LEU A 641 19.72 -39.83 8.04
N THR A 642 20.46 -39.36 7.03
CA THR A 642 21.92 -39.39 7.02
C THR A 642 22.51 -38.00 6.87
N ALA A 643 23.69 -37.74 7.45
CA ALA A 643 24.41 -36.48 7.31
C ALA A 643 25.91 -36.67 7.54
N GLU A 644 26.75 -35.96 6.80
CA GLU A 644 28.16 -35.83 7.14
C GLU A 644 28.33 -34.77 8.22
N VAL A 645 28.86 -35.16 9.37
CA VAL A 645 29.03 -34.27 10.52
C VAL A 645 30.46 -34.23 11.02
N GLN A 646 30.88 -33.07 11.54
CA GLN A 646 32.18 -32.86 12.18
C GLN A 646 32.00 -32.05 13.48
N GLY A 647 32.72 -32.43 14.52
CA GLY A 647 32.78 -31.68 15.77
C GLY A 647 33.86 -30.59 15.77
N GLY A 648 33.48 -29.36 16.10
CA GLY A 648 34.43 -28.31 16.48
C GLY A 648 35.14 -28.63 17.82
N SER A 649 36.28 -28.00 18.06
CA SER A 649 37.30 -28.39 19.05
C SER A 649 36.88 -28.42 20.55
N GLY A 650 36.22 -29.51 20.99
CA GLY A 650 36.17 -30.00 22.39
C GLY A 650 34.99 -30.95 22.68
N THR A 651 34.92 -31.50 23.90
CA THR A 651 34.49 -32.91 24.11
C THR A 651 33.05 -33.17 24.57
N ASP A 652 32.24 -32.15 24.88
CA ASP A 652 30.98 -32.33 25.64
C ASP A 652 29.73 -31.69 24.97
N SER A 653 29.60 -31.78 23.64
CA SER A 653 28.49 -31.17 22.89
C SER A 653 27.33 -32.14 22.65
N ASN A 654 26.10 -31.71 22.92
CA ASN A 654 24.86 -32.46 22.71
C ASN A 654 23.79 -31.59 22.04
N GLY A 655 22.87 -32.24 21.34
CA GLY A 655 21.74 -31.55 20.77
C GLY A 655 20.60 -32.46 20.31
N THR A 656 19.66 -31.84 19.60
CA THR A 656 18.44 -32.49 19.12
C THR A 656 18.33 -32.27 17.63
N ILE A 657 18.03 -33.33 16.90
CA ILE A 657 17.57 -33.25 15.52
C ILE A 657 16.05 -33.36 15.56
N THR A 658 15.34 -32.44 14.93
CA THR A 658 13.87 -32.56 14.81
C THR A 658 13.50 -32.81 13.36
N VAL A 659 12.74 -33.87 13.10
CA VAL A 659 12.17 -34.17 11.79
C VAL A 659 10.67 -33.86 11.85
N SER A 660 10.26 -32.80 11.16
CA SER A 660 8.92 -32.23 11.25
C SER A 660 8.16 -32.36 9.94
N LEU A 661 6.87 -32.69 10.05
CA LEU A 661 5.88 -32.59 8.99
C LEU A 661 5.14 -31.24 9.07
N PRO A 662 4.42 -30.81 8.02
CA PRO A 662 3.74 -29.52 7.99
C PRO A 662 2.67 -29.39 9.10
N GLY A 663 2.05 -30.50 9.50
CA GLY A 663 1.05 -30.56 10.57
C GLY A 663 1.60 -30.52 12.01
N ASP A 664 2.92 -30.57 12.21
CA ASP A 664 3.57 -30.52 13.54
C ASP A 664 3.83 -29.09 14.04
N ARG A 665 3.23 -28.10 13.37
CA ARG A 665 3.22 -26.71 13.82
C ARG A 665 2.15 -26.60 14.89
N SER A 666 2.48 -25.97 16.02
CA SER A 666 1.51 -25.70 17.10
C SER A 666 0.21 -25.10 16.53
N PRO A 667 -0.96 -25.45 17.10
CA PRO A 667 -2.26 -25.09 16.55
C PRO A 667 -2.36 -23.60 16.18
N GLY A 668 -2.76 -23.40 14.92
CA GLY A 668 -2.54 -22.19 14.14
C GLY A 668 -3.08 -20.89 14.73
N HIS A 669 -2.48 -19.81 14.25
CA HIS A 669 -2.93 -18.43 14.42
C HIS A 669 -4.42 -18.30 14.13
N ARG A 670 -5.10 -17.31 14.73
CA ARG A 670 -6.55 -17.15 14.63
C ARG A 670 -6.95 -15.83 13.99
N MET A 671 -7.98 -15.88 13.16
CA MET A 671 -8.67 -14.70 12.66
C MET A 671 -9.71 -14.19 13.69
N PRO A 672 -10.18 -12.94 13.58
CA PRO A 672 -11.20 -12.38 14.48
C PRO A 672 -12.49 -13.21 14.64
N ASN A 673 -12.87 -13.99 13.62
CA ASN A 673 -14.02 -14.90 13.64
C ASN A 673 -13.74 -16.23 14.39
N GLY A 674 -12.53 -16.41 14.92
CA GLY A 674 -12.11 -17.59 15.67
C GLY A 674 -11.50 -18.72 14.83
N LYS A 675 -11.60 -18.67 13.49
CA LYS A 675 -11.01 -19.68 12.60
C LYS A 675 -9.48 -19.66 12.67
N SER A 676 -8.87 -20.83 12.66
CA SER A 676 -7.41 -21.01 12.73
C SER A 676 -6.79 -21.17 11.35
N PHE A 677 -5.52 -20.76 11.22
CA PHE A 677 -4.68 -20.95 10.04
C PHE A 677 -3.21 -21.17 10.43
N ALA A 678 -2.47 -21.95 9.64
CA ALA A 678 -1.09 -22.36 9.92
C ALA A 678 -0.07 -21.90 8.85
N SER A 679 -0.53 -21.26 7.77
CA SER A 679 0.30 -20.77 6.67
C SER A 679 -0.21 -19.44 6.11
N PRO A 680 0.64 -18.65 5.43
CA PRO A 680 0.21 -17.47 4.68
C PRO A 680 -0.89 -17.78 3.65
N ASN A 681 -0.83 -18.94 2.98
CA ASN A 681 -1.86 -19.37 2.05
C ASN A 681 -3.21 -19.63 2.73
N GLU A 682 -3.22 -20.29 3.90
CA GLU A 682 -4.46 -20.46 4.67
C GLU A 682 -5.03 -19.13 5.18
N LEU A 683 -4.18 -18.18 5.59
CA LEU A 683 -4.61 -16.81 5.93
C LEU A 683 -5.32 -16.13 4.74
N LYS A 684 -4.69 -16.15 3.56
CA LYS A 684 -5.24 -15.58 2.33
C LYS A 684 -6.58 -16.25 1.96
N ASN A 685 -6.66 -17.58 2.08
CA ASN A 685 -7.91 -18.32 1.86
C ASN A 685 -9.02 -17.89 2.83
N LEU A 686 -8.73 -17.70 4.12
CA LEU A 686 -9.71 -17.19 5.08
C LEU A 686 -10.16 -15.77 4.73
N LEU A 687 -9.25 -14.91 4.29
CA LEU A 687 -9.60 -13.55 3.86
C LEU A 687 -10.52 -13.54 2.63
N LEU A 688 -10.29 -14.43 1.68
CA LEU A 688 -11.06 -14.54 0.45
C LEU A 688 -12.40 -15.30 0.60
N SER A 689 -12.56 -16.06 1.67
CA SER A 689 -13.79 -16.81 1.96
C SER A 689 -14.63 -16.12 3.04
N ASP A 690 -14.13 -16.05 4.26
CA ASP A 690 -14.86 -15.54 5.43
C ASP A 690 -14.92 -14.01 5.53
N TYR A 691 -13.93 -13.32 4.96
CA TYR A 691 -13.82 -11.86 5.05
C TYR A 691 -14.08 -11.16 3.71
N ARG A 692 -14.58 -11.90 2.72
CA ARG A 692 -14.74 -11.41 1.33
C ARG A 692 -15.54 -10.10 1.26
N GLU A 693 -16.61 -9.99 2.05
CA GLU A 693 -17.43 -8.77 2.09
C GLU A 693 -16.68 -7.57 2.67
N GLN A 694 -15.91 -7.77 3.75
CA GLN A 694 -15.12 -6.72 4.39
C GLN A 694 -13.98 -6.25 3.47
N VAL A 695 -13.32 -7.18 2.79
CA VAL A 695 -12.32 -6.87 1.76
C VAL A 695 -12.96 -6.03 0.66
N THR A 696 -14.13 -6.44 0.17
CA THR A 696 -14.86 -5.73 -0.90
C THR A 696 -15.25 -4.31 -0.47
N ASP A 697 -15.84 -4.16 0.72
CA ASP A 697 -16.25 -2.86 1.26
C ASP A 697 -15.04 -1.93 1.47
N ASN A 698 -13.94 -2.42 2.04
CA ASN A 698 -12.72 -1.63 2.20
C ASN A 698 -12.16 -1.19 0.83
N VAL A 699 -12.11 -2.08 -0.17
CA VAL A 699 -11.65 -1.73 -1.51
C VAL A 699 -12.51 -0.63 -2.13
N ILE A 700 -13.84 -0.76 -2.07
CA ILE A 700 -14.78 0.26 -2.58
C ILE A 700 -14.55 1.60 -1.88
N ARG A 701 -14.46 1.59 -0.54
CA ARG A 701 -14.27 2.80 0.26
C ARG A 701 -12.94 3.49 -0.06
N ARG A 702 -11.85 2.74 -0.22
CA ARG A 702 -10.52 3.31 -0.52
C ARG A 702 -10.50 3.97 -1.89
N VAL A 703 -11.03 3.30 -2.92
CA VAL A 703 -11.10 3.86 -4.28
C VAL A 703 -12.02 5.09 -4.32
N LEU A 704 -13.21 5.01 -3.69
CA LEU A 704 -14.15 6.13 -3.66
C LEU A 704 -13.58 7.33 -2.88
N ALA A 705 -13.00 7.12 -1.69
CA ALA A 705 -12.39 8.19 -0.90
C ALA A 705 -11.27 8.90 -1.68
N TYR A 706 -10.42 8.14 -2.38
CA TYR A 706 -9.36 8.71 -3.21
C TYR A 706 -9.93 9.50 -4.40
N ALA A 707 -10.93 8.98 -5.11
CA ALA A 707 -11.58 9.66 -6.23
C ALA A 707 -12.26 10.98 -5.79
N LEU A 708 -12.89 10.98 -4.62
CA LEU A 708 -13.54 12.15 -4.04
C LEU A 708 -12.56 13.09 -3.31
N GLY A 709 -11.34 12.66 -3.01
CA GLY A 709 -10.36 13.47 -2.28
C GLY A 709 -10.87 13.94 -0.91
N ARG A 710 -11.70 13.14 -0.24
CA ARG A 710 -12.26 13.45 1.09
C ARG A 710 -12.57 12.20 1.88
N LYS A 711 -12.67 12.34 3.20
CA LYS A 711 -13.22 11.31 4.09
C LYS A 711 -14.63 10.92 3.63
N LEU A 712 -14.92 9.64 3.67
CA LEU A 712 -16.29 9.15 3.47
C LEU A 712 -17.09 9.32 4.77
N GLU A 713 -18.31 9.80 4.62
CA GLU A 713 -19.25 10.07 5.70
C GLU A 713 -20.42 9.06 5.64
N PRO A 714 -21.26 8.95 6.68
CA PRO A 714 -22.43 8.08 6.65
C PRO A 714 -23.35 8.33 5.45
N ILE A 715 -23.50 9.59 5.03
CA ILE A 715 -24.24 10.00 3.82
C ILE A 715 -23.78 9.31 2.53
N ASP A 716 -22.56 8.75 2.48
CA ASP A 716 -22.04 8.04 1.31
C ASP A 716 -22.49 6.56 1.28
N ARG A 717 -23.08 6.02 2.35
CA ARG A 717 -23.50 4.60 2.43
C ARG A 717 -24.40 4.16 1.26
N PRO A 718 -25.42 4.92 0.83
CA PRO A 718 -26.24 4.53 -0.32
C PRO A 718 -25.44 4.44 -1.63
N ALA A 719 -24.43 5.30 -1.82
CA ALA A 719 -23.56 5.23 -3.00
C ALA A 719 -22.64 4.01 -2.94
N ILE A 720 -22.05 3.71 -1.77
CA ILE A 720 -21.22 2.52 -1.56
C ILE A 720 -22.02 1.23 -1.83
N GLN A 721 -23.26 1.14 -1.37
CA GLN A 721 -24.12 -0.01 -1.61
C GLN A 721 -24.42 -0.21 -3.11
N LYS A 722 -24.67 0.87 -3.85
CA LYS A 722 -24.87 0.81 -5.31
C LYS A 722 -23.61 0.42 -6.06
N ILE A 723 -22.44 0.94 -5.66
CA ILE A 723 -21.15 0.54 -6.22
C ILE A 723 -20.93 -0.95 -5.95
N ARG A 724 -21.18 -1.41 -4.73
CA ARG A 724 -21.07 -2.84 -4.37
C ARG A 724 -21.95 -3.72 -5.26
N ALA A 725 -23.22 -3.37 -5.42
CA ALA A 725 -24.13 -4.13 -6.29
C ALA A 725 -23.61 -4.21 -7.75
N SER A 726 -23.02 -3.12 -8.26
CA SER A 726 -22.40 -3.11 -9.59
C SER A 726 -21.16 -4.00 -9.66
N VAL A 727 -20.28 -3.95 -8.66
CA VAL A 727 -19.06 -4.76 -8.60
C VAL A 727 -19.39 -6.25 -8.47
N ASP A 728 -20.38 -6.59 -7.63
CA ASP A 728 -20.87 -7.96 -7.42
C ASP A 728 -21.45 -8.54 -8.72
N ALA A 729 -22.15 -7.73 -9.53
CA ALA A 729 -22.73 -8.13 -10.81
C ALA A 729 -21.69 -8.29 -11.94
N ASN A 730 -20.46 -7.79 -11.76
CA ASN A 730 -19.40 -7.79 -12.76
C ASN A 730 -18.15 -8.52 -12.24
N ASP A 731 -18.34 -9.66 -11.58
CA ASP A 731 -17.27 -10.56 -11.12
C ASP A 731 -16.13 -9.87 -10.34
N TYR A 732 -16.45 -8.80 -9.62
CA TYR A 732 -15.50 -8.07 -8.79
C TYR A 732 -14.32 -7.47 -9.55
N ARG A 733 -14.51 -7.16 -10.84
CA ARG A 733 -13.48 -6.60 -11.72
C ARG A 733 -13.05 -5.19 -11.31
N MET A 734 -11.75 -4.91 -11.43
CA MET A 734 -11.19 -3.60 -11.08
C MET A 734 -11.75 -2.48 -11.98
N THR A 735 -11.92 -2.73 -13.28
CA THR A 735 -12.51 -1.75 -14.20
C THR A 735 -13.96 -1.44 -13.83
N ALA A 736 -14.77 -2.46 -13.52
CA ALA A 736 -16.15 -2.30 -13.08
C ALA A 736 -16.27 -1.47 -11.79
N LEU A 737 -15.33 -1.63 -10.85
CA LEU A 737 -15.25 -0.78 -9.67
C LEU A 737 -14.95 0.69 -10.03
N ILE A 738 -13.95 0.93 -10.87
CA ILE A 738 -13.57 2.29 -11.30
C ILE A 738 -14.73 2.96 -12.04
N GLU A 739 -15.39 2.25 -12.96
CA GLU A 739 -16.58 2.74 -13.66
C GLU A 739 -17.72 3.07 -12.69
N ALA A 740 -18.02 2.17 -11.76
CA ALA A 740 -19.08 2.40 -10.78
C ALA A 740 -18.80 3.60 -9.86
N VAL A 741 -17.54 3.85 -9.50
CA VAL A 741 -17.12 5.04 -8.76
C VAL A 741 -17.31 6.30 -9.58
N VAL A 742 -16.88 6.32 -10.84
CA VAL A 742 -17.00 7.50 -11.72
C VAL A 742 -18.47 7.83 -12.04
N LEU A 743 -19.33 6.82 -12.15
CA LEU A 743 -20.77 6.98 -12.36
C LEU A 743 -21.55 7.26 -11.07
N SER A 744 -20.90 7.19 -9.92
CA SER A 744 -21.57 7.40 -8.63
C SER A 744 -22.08 8.83 -8.49
N TYR A 745 -23.15 9.00 -7.73
CA TYR A 745 -23.71 10.31 -7.47
C TYR A 745 -22.72 11.26 -6.75
N PRO A 746 -21.95 10.84 -5.73
CA PRO A 746 -20.91 11.67 -5.13
C PRO A 746 -19.85 12.18 -6.12
N PHE A 747 -19.54 11.41 -7.16
CA PHE A 747 -18.54 11.80 -8.15
C PHE A 747 -19.09 12.77 -9.20
N THR A 748 -20.35 12.59 -9.60
CA THR A 748 -21.01 13.37 -10.66
C THR A 748 -21.73 14.61 -10.15
N HIS A 749 -21.93 14.73 -8.83
CA HIS A 749 -22.61 15.85 -8.19
C HIS A 749 -21.69 16.52 -7.16
N LYS A 750 -22.04 17.75 -6.81
CA LYS A 750 -21.40 18.55 -5.78
C LYS A 750 -22.45 19.21 -4.91
N GLU A 751 -22.13 19.36 -3.64
CA GLU A 751 -22.87 20.22 -2.74
C GLU A 751 -22.01 21.45 -2.46
N THR A 752 -22.59 22.63 -2.64
CA THR A 752 -21.93 23.89 -2.34
C THR A 752 -22.77 24.63 -1.30
N GLN A 753 -22.09 25.10 -0.25
CA GLN A 753 -22.71 25.83 0.86
C GLN A 753 -22.99 27.28 0.48
#